data_AF-A0A5C7PEE7-F1
#
_entry.id   AF-A0A5C7PEE7-F1
#
_cell.length_a   1.000
_cell.length_b   1.000
_cell.length_c   1.000
_cell.angle_alpha   90.00
_cell.angle_beta   90.00
_cell.angle_gamma   90.00
#
_symmetry.space_group_name_H-M   'P 1'
#
loop_
_entity.id
_entity.type
_entity.pdbx_description
1 polymer ?
#
loop_
_entity_poly.entity_id
_entity_poly.type
_entity_poly.pdbx_seq_one_letter_code
_entity_poly.pdbx_strand_id
1 'polypeptide(L)'
;MSLRSSVGRGVRWIGLPAVAATAALGAAALPVQATPNPAPQAIPGGDQYVVALGDSYISGEGAITSNRGYADATPSGSWTNWEVAARSTTIGPKTNWGYSGLVYGDKADWADINSEETIRYCHRSYWGATNGLNDGANGLKMANLACSGATTNSQVGSGNHVKPGIDFEPVGGTVGQAQLLQDFAKTKRVKVVALSIGGNDAGFADIASSCIKGFTLGWFGYHCHTKADNINKVTPEAMLVIKNKIKGAVANIVTAMDAAGYARTDWKLVYQQVPMPVAEVPAFKESGYDRQNKGGCAMYNDDLKWIYDTVFPRLSGAMKGAIEESKGALGTTPVTYVDNTNAFAGHKLCEGGVVDGPWNVKTVNHISADPAHSNALTTAEYAIGSPAPANAGYNGQKSEWATPVILSDQLSNDDRTQNPLHPNYWGQRALAACNDAALAAGDNKIVTCAQKADKSQDAKGRPAMELTSVNDIAFKTVPGKPTITSVGSADKALKLSFTAPTDLGNPHVTKYQYGFAADAPDGDWIDVPAGSGTPDNPEQPALLTQGPDIGGGFNEFINGSIYQIYVRAVNAVGSGPVSDVMTGTPAPVPLPPTINSVTPGKYSAELDVTEGDTGGVGVDSYEYRIVAPASVAQDWTQLIGDTTPPLYIDDLPGDVKLSMELRERTSGGVSAGTPFEVTPGPIGSELTTLPEPLRLVDNAPLNMQTVTYDVRNLPGNPVPADATALAINLTMANPNGPGHAELYPGNAPDVLPQATSVMNWVEGERLANGINVTVADGKFKLRAVGQANFTVDVVGYYRLHEAVKLVQSGPQPQPQDTPPPAVTGTFTPLAAPVRAFEQVVQPGNGTVASGVVVDLGKDKTGAPIPGVDMTKVNAVVYNLTEADGTASGHLRVQPYSATPGALTPTSALNWFGQGDVVANSSVVRPGDDGKVVIYSGSAREAKVMVDIQGYFVTDGSGLRYFPIDPVRTFDSRVGPEAGIVSHPAKATVISNEIDENGNIYEWDVIPSNAKAIAFNLTEVAGTTRDHFRAFPTGDTPPQASLINWPSAGHNRANASMLGVDVTPDGSKISLFSPGQGAHAVVDVLGYFSAPIG
;
A
#
# COMPACT_ATOMS: atom_id res chain seq x y z
N MET A 1 28.08 -21.26 53.51
CA MET A 1 29.05 -20.47 52.72
C MET A 1 28.28 -19.75 51.61
N SER A 2 28.60 -18.48 51.39
CA SER A 2 27.69 -17.39 51.00
C SER A 2 26.93 -17.51 49.66
N LEU A 3 25.60 -17.35 49.73
CA LEU A 3 24.71 -16.87 48.66
C LEU A 3 24.81 -15.33 48.56
N ARG A 4 24.96 -14.78 47.35
CA ARG A 4 24.36 -13.48 46.94
C ARG A 4 24.26 -13.40 45.41
N SER A 5 23.04 -13.10 44.97
CA SER A 5 22.54 -12.85 43.61
C SER A 5 23.05 -11.54 43.01
N SER A 6 23.19 -11.45 41.68
CA SER A 6 22.26 -10.72 40.79
C SER A 6 22.85 -10.40 39.38
N VAL A 7 21.96 -10.47 38.38
CA VAL A 7 21.90 -9.78 37.06
C VAL A 7 22.61 -10.41 35.84
N GLY A 8 21.77 -11.03 34.99
CA GLY A 8 21.58 -10.76 33.56
C GLY A 8 22.77 -10.71 32.61
N ARG A 9 22.89 -11.72 31.73
CA ARG A 9 23.62 -11.61 30.46
C ARG A 9 22.77 -12.14 29.31
N GLY A 10 22.43 -11.24 28.38
CA GLY A 10 22.04 -11.59 27.03
C GLY A 10 23.21 -12.23 26.28
N VAL A 11 22.93 -13.31 25.56
CA VAL A 11 23.90 -14.05 24.77
C VAL A 11 24.05 -13.35 23.42
N ARG A 12 25.15 -12.62 23.25
CA ARG A 12 25.70 -12.21 21.95
C ARG A 12 26.52 -13.40 21.42
N TRP A 13 26.09 -13.99 20.30
CA TRP A 13 26.89 -14.96 19.56
C TRP A 13 27.96 -14.23 18.75
N ILE A 14 29.23 -14.53 19.05
CA ILE A 14 30.41 -14.08 18.30
C ILE A 14 30.67 -15.12 17.21
N GLY A 15 30.71 -14.68 15.95
CA GLY A 15 30.99 -15.51 14.79
C GLY A 15 32.43 -16.02 14.77
N LEU A 16 32.57 -17.33 14.54
CA LEU A 16 33.79 -17.98 14.09
C LEU A 16 33.58 -18.40 12.62
N PRO A 17 34.55 -18.17 11.72
CA PRO A 17 34.38 -18.47 10.30
C PRO A 17 34.57 -19.97 10.06
N ALA A 18 33.52 -20.65 9.59
CA ALA A 18 33.64 -22.00 9.03
C ALA A 18 34.02 -21.89 7.55
N VAL A 19 35.26 -22.25 7.24
CA VAL A 19 35.74 -22.46 5.87
C VAL A 19 35.04 -23.69 5.31
N ALA A 20 34.08 -23.49 4.40
CA ALA A 20 33.46 -24.56 3.63
C ALA A 20 34.32 -24.82 2.38
N ALA A 21 35.05 -25.93 2.38
CA ALA A 21 35.67 -26.49 1.19
C ALA A 21 34.58 -27.25 0.39
N THR A 22 34.11 -26.66 -0.70
CA THR A 22 33.27 -27.32 -1.70
C THR A 22 34.13 -28.25 -2.56
N ALA A 23 34.13 -29.54 -2.23
CA ALA A 23 34.54 -30.60 -3.15
C ALA A 23 33.32 -31.05 -3.96
N ALA A 24 33.19 -30.54 -5.18
CA ALA A 24 32.23 -31.02 -6.16
C ALA A 24 32.70 -32.39 -6.70
N LEU A 25 32.14 -33.47 -6.16
CA LEU A 25 32.12 -34.78 -6.82
C LEU A 25 30.78 -34.90 -7.55
N GLY A 26 30.80 -34.64 -8.86
CA GLY A 26 29.67 -34.88 -9.74
C GLY A 26 29.40 -36.38 -9.83
N ALA A 27 28.36 -36.85 -9.13
CA ALA A 27 27.68 -38.08 -9.51
C ALA A 27 26.77 -37.75 -10.70
N ALA A 28 27.25 -38.06 -11.91
CA ALA A 28 26.40 -38.08 -13.09
C ALA A 28 25.26 -39.09 -12.85
N ALA A 29 24.06 -38.58 -12.60
CA ALA A 29 22.84 -39.37 -12.68
C ALA A 29 22.62 -39.71 -14.15
N LEU A 30 23.02 -40.93 -14.54
CA LEU A 30 22.55 -41.53 -15.79
C LEU A 30 21.02 -41.67 -15.71
N PRO A 31 20.28 -41.48 -16.82
CA PRO A 31 18.85 -41.67 -16.84
C PRO A 31 18.54 -43.12 -16.47
N VAL A 32 17.90 -43.34 -15.32
CA VAL A 32 17.22 -44.60 -15.05
C VAL A 32 16.08 -44.67 -16.07
N GLN A 33 16.27 -45.43 -17.14
CA GLN A 33 15.15 -45.93 -17.93
C GLN A 33 14.22 -46.64 -16.96
N ALA A 34 13.01 -46.11 -16.79
CA ALA A 34 11.93 -46.85 -16.15
C ALA A 34 11.78 -48.17 -16.90
N THR A 35 12.27 -49.25 -16.32
CA THR A 35 11.93 -50.58 -16.77
C THR A 35 10.39 -50.68 -16.69
N PRO A 36 9.71 -51.22 -17.70
CA PRO A 36 8.28 -51.47 -17.60
C PRO A 36 8.02 -52.24 -16.30
N ASN A 37 7.06 -51.78 -15.49
CA ASN A 37 6.62 -52.52 -14.32
C ASN A 37 6.45 -53.99 -14.72
N PRO A 38 7.04 -54.96 -13.99
CA PRO A 38 6.85 -56.36 -14.29
C PRO A 38 5.34 -56.64 -14.35
N ALA A 39 4.92 -57.43 -15.34
CA ALA A 39 3.51 -57.78 -15.54
C ALA A 39 2.86 -58.19 -14.20
N PRO A 40 1.63 -57.72 -13.90
CA PRO A 40 0.99 -57.94 -12.61
C PRO A 40 1.01 -59.44 -12.27
N GLN A 41 1.67 -59.79 -11.18
CA GLN A 41 1.62 -61.14 -10.64
C GLN A 41 0.16 -61.46 -10.29
N ALA A 42 -0.32 -62.63 -10.70
CA ALA A 42 -1.65 -63.09 -10.30
C ALA A 42 -1.70 -63.17 -8.76
N ILE A 43 -2.71 -62.56 -8.16
CA ILE A 43 -2.92 -62.56 -6.70
C ILE A 43 -2.88 -64.00 -6.18
N PRO A 44 -2.16 -64.28 -5.08
CA PRO A 44 -2.09 -65.63 -4.51
C PRO A 44 -3.47 -66.25 -4.28
N GLY A 45 -3.64 -67.53 -4.67
CA GLY A 45 -4.81 -68.33 -4.29
C GLY A 45 -4.74 -68.83 -2.85
N GLY A 46 -5.87 -69.27 -2.27
CA GLY A 46 -5.94 -69.84 -0.92
C GLY A 46 -6.75 -69.00 0.07
N ASP A 47 -6.47 -69.17 1.36
CA ASP A 47 -7.16 -68.46 2.45
C ASP A 47 -7.07 -66.93 2.29
N GLN A 48 -8.12 -66.23 2.68
CA GLN A 48 -8.20 -64.77 2.65
C GLN A 48 -7.81 -64.19 4.01
N TYR A 49 -7.12 -63.06 4.04
CA TYR A 49 -6.54 -62.50 5.26
C TYR A 49 -6.98 -61.07 5.57
N VAL A 50 -7.13 -60.80 6.86
CA VAL A 50 -7.10 -59.47 7.48
C VAL A 50 -5.71 -59.27 8.07
N VAL A 51 -5.03 -58.20 7.67
CA VAL A 51 -3.70 -57.85 8.17
C VAL A 51 -3.79 -56.63 9.08
N ALA A 52 -3.40 -56.79 10.34
CA ALA A 52 -3.33 -55.70 11.31
C ALA A 52 -1.97 -55.00 11.22
N LEU A 53 -1.98 -53.68 11.02
CA LEU A 53 -0.81 -52.80 11.03
C LEU A 53 -1.02 -51.67 12.04
N GLY A 54 0.04 -51.18 12.65
CA GLY A 54 -0.03 -50.02 13.54
C GLY A 54 0.65 -50.20 14.88
N ASP A 55 0.11 -49.53 15.88
CA ASP A 55 0.65 -49.45 17.24
C ASP A 55 -0.02 -50.44 18.24
N SER A 56 0.12 -50.14 19.53
CA SER A 56 -0.33 -50.94 20.67
C SER A 56 -1.84 -51.17 20.73
N TYR A 57 -2.65 -50.24 20.19
CA TYR A 57 -4.11 -50.36 20.25
C TYR A 57 -4.62 -51.49 19.35
N ILE A 58 -3.99 -51.69 18.20
CA ILE A 58 -4.37 -52.73 17.24
C ILE A 58 -3.49 -53.98 17.32
N SER A 59 -2.25 -53.86 17.84
CA SER A 59 -1.43 -55.04 18.18
C SER A 59 -2.10 -55.88 19.25
N GLY A 60 -2.92 -55.27 20.12
CA GLY A 60 -3.60 -55.97 21.20
C GLY A 60 -2.79 -56.01 22.50
N GLU A 61 -1.86 -55.08 22.70
CA GLU A 61 -0.98 -55.07 23.87
C GLU A 61 -1.76 -55.14 25.20
N GLY A 62 -2.80 -54.31 25.39
CA GLY A 62 -3.58 -54.30 26.64
C GLY A 62 -4.43 -55.57 26.89
N ALA A 63 -4.56 -56.47 25.91
CA ALA A 63 -5.47 -57.62 25.98
C ALA A 63 -5.13 -58.65 27.08
N ILE A 64 -3.90 -58.60 27.63
CA ILE A 64 -3.48 -59.48 28.73
C ILE A 64 -4.25 -59.24 30.03
N THR A 65 -4.84 -58.05 30.19
CA THR A 65 -5.58 -57.69 31.39
C THR A 65 -7.07 -58.01 31.19
N SER A 66 -7.56 -59.05 31.84
CA SER A 66 -8.91 -59.00 32.42
C SER A 66 -8.71 -58.51 33.85
N ASN A 67 -9.65 -57.76 34.44
CA ASN A 67 -9.55 -57.25 35.82
C ASN A 67 -9.55 -58.40 36.88
N ARG A 68 -8.60 -59.34 36.82
CA ARG A 68 -8.33 -60.30 37.88
C ARG A 68 -7.46 -59.62 38.94
N GLY A 69 -7.99 -59.56 40.15
CA GLY A 69 -7.17 -59.77 41.36
C GLY A 69 -6.43 -58.56 41.90
N TYR A 70 -7.11 -57.51 42.37
CA TYR A 70 -6.50 -56.51 43.25
C TYR A 70 -6.62 -56.85 44.76
N ALA A 71 -7.07 -58.06 45.13
CA ALA A 71 -7.43 -58.38 46.53
C ALA A 71 -6.43 -59.18 47.38
N ASP A 72 -5.24 -59.54 46.90
CA ASP A 72 -4.27 -60.30 47.72
C ASP A 72 -3.07 -59.47 48.22
N ALA A 73 -3.23 -58.15 48.34
CA ALA A 73 -2.34 -57.36 49.19
C ALA A 73 -2.75 -57.56 50.66
N THR A 74 -2.25 -58.63 51.27
CA THR A 74 -2.17 -58.70 52.74
C THR A 74 -1.43 -57.46 53.26
N PRO A 75 -1.68 -57.01 54.50
CA PRO A 75 -1.04 -55.81 55.08
C PRO A 75 0.50 -55.84 55.14
N SER A 76 1.15 -56.93 54.73
CA SER A 76 2.59 -57.07 54.62
C SER A 76 3.09 -56.89 53.17
N GLY A 77 3.16 -55.64 52.71
CA GLY A 77 4.33 -55.10 51.99
C GLY A 77 4.90 -55.77 50.73
N SER A 78 4.22 -56.66 49.99
CA SER A 78 4.73 -57.18 48.71
C SER A 78 3.77 -56.95 47.54
N TRP A 79 4.04 -55.91 46.76
CA TRP A 79 3.26 -55.46 45.59
C TRP A 79 3.70 -56.15 44.29
N THR A 80 3.80 -57.48 44.25
CA THR A 80 4.47 -58.19 43.14
C THR A 80 3.57 -58.92 42.13
N ASN A 81 2.24 -58.89 42.24
CA ASN A 81 1.40 -59.82 41.47
C ASN A 81 0.56 -59.12 40.38
N TRP A 82 1.20 -58.78 39.26
CA TRP A 82 0.56 -58.33 38.01
C TRP A 82 0.18 -59.51 37.08
N GLU A 83 0.47 -60.75 37.50
CA GLU A 83 0.26 -61.96 36.71
C GLU A 83 -1.00 -62.71 37.17
N VAL A 84 -2.15 -62.42 36.56
CA VAL A 84 -3.29 -63.33 36.70
C VAL A 84 -4.02 -63.56 35.37
N ALA A 85 -3.34 -64.25 34.46
CA ALA A 85 -3.97 -65.17 33.51
C ALA A 85 -3.23 -66.51 33.39
N ALA A 86 -2.26 -66.81 34.27
CA ALA A 86 -1.33 -67.94 34.10
C ALA A 86 -1.18 -68.89 35.30
N ARG A 87 -2.23 -69.07 36.12
CA ARG A 87 -2.23 -70.11 37.16
C ARG A 87 -2.96 -71.38 36.68
N SER A 88 -2.27 -72.21 35.90
CA SER A 88 -2.55 -73.66 35.84
C SER A 88 -1.29 -74.40 36.29
N THR A 89 -1.39 -75.14 37.38
CA THR A 89 -0.28 -75.67 38.21
C THR A 89 0.38 -76.94 37.65
N THR A 90 0.34 -77.16 36.34
CA THR A 90 0.72 -78.47 35.76
C THR A 90 1.87 -78.39 34.74
N ILE A 91 2.50 -77.23 34.54
CA ILE A 91 3.64 -77.08 33.61
C ILE A 91 4.91 -76.73 34.40
N GLY A 92 5.88 -77.64 34.38
CA GLY A 92 7.09 -77.64 35.20
C GLY A 92 8.07 -76.48 34.97
N PRO A 93 9.15 -76.42 35.76
CA PRO A 93 9.94 -75.21 35.96
C PRO A 93 10.81 -74.91 34.74
N LYS A 94 10.50 -73.82 34.03
CA LYS A 94 11.47 -73.11 33.21
C LYS A 94 11.72 -71.72 33.79
N THR A 95 13.00 -71.47 33.99
CA THR A 95 13.65 -70.33 34.63
C THR A 95 13.21 -68.98 34.06
N ASN A 96 12.92 -68.02 34.96
CA ASN A 96 12.79 -66.56 34.80
C ASN A 96 12.49 -66.03 33.38
N TRP A 97 11.32 -65.39 33.21
CA TRP A 97 10.76 -64.72 32.01
C TRP A 97 9.66 -65.50 31.21
N GLY A 98 9.11 -66.58 31.76
CA GLY A 98 8.28 -67.55 31.00
C GLY A 98 6.75 -67.39 30.97
N TYR A 99 6.15 -66.19 30.99
CA TYR A 99 4.68 -66.05 30.93
C TYR A 99 4.11 -65.11 29.85
N SER A 100 4.95 -64.35 29.13
CA SER A 100 4.54 -63.51 27.98
C SER A 100 4.21 -64.32 26.72
N GLY A 101 4.82 -65.50 26.55
CA GLY A 101 4.62 -66.37 25.38
C GLY A 101 3.24 -67.02 25.27
N LEU A 102 2.40 -66.98 26.32
CA LEU A 102 1.03 -67.53 26.27
C LEU A 102 0.04 -66.55 25.64
N VAL A 103 0.21 -65.24 25.83
CA VAL A 103 -0.75 -64.21 25.37
C VAL A 103 -0.22 -63.38 24.20
N TYR A 104 1.09 -63.14 24.15
CA TYR A 104 1.73 -62.49 23.02
C TYR A 104 2.39 -63.51 22.10
N GLY A 105 2.38 -63.22 20.80
CA GLY A 105 2.95 -64.04 19.74
C GLY A 105 2.35 -63.69 18.38
N ASP A 106 3.03 -64.06 17.30
CA ASP A 106 2.59 -63.78 15.92
C ASP A 106 1.42 -64.70 15.46
N LYS A 107 0.61 -65.16 16.41
CA LYS A 107 -0.35 -66.26 16.31
C LYS A 107 -1.54 -65.92 15.40
N ALA A 108 -1.88 -66.82 14.47
CA ALA A 108 -3.13 -66.76 13.68
C ALA A 108 -4.28 -67.60 14.29
N ASP A 109 -3.95 -68.52 15.21
CA ASP A 109 -4.88 -69.44 15.88
C ASP A 109 -4.49 -69.59 17.36
N TRP A 110 -5.50 -69.72 18.22
CA TRP A 110 -5.37 -70.01 19.65
C TRP A 110 -4.66 -71.35 19.93
N ALA A 111 -4.77 -72.35 19.05
CA ALA A 111 -4.18 -73.68 19.27
C ALA A 111 -2.63 -73.72 19.20
N ASP A 112 -1.98 -72.67 18.68
CA ASP A 112 -0.53 -72.57 18.49
C ASP A 112 0.15 -71.84 19.67
N ILE A 113 0.03 -72.42 20.87
CA ILE A 113 0.43 -71.79 22.14
C ILE A 113 1.95 -71.67 22.38
N ASN A 114 2.79 -72.06 21.42
CA ASN A 114 4.26 -72.15 21.59
C ASN A 114 5.09 -71.21 20.68
N SER A 115 4.47 -70.32 19.89
CA SER A 115 5.21 -69.39 19.02
C SER A 115 5.57 -68.07 19.71
N GLU A 116 6.85 -67.70 19.68
CA GLU A 116 7.37 -66.40 20.13
C GLU A 116 7.08 -65.29 19.11
N GLU A 117 7.19 -64.01 19.50
CA GLU A 117 7.14 -62.90 18.54
C GLU A 117 8.38 -62.90 17.63
N THR A 118 8.19 -62.83 16.32
CA THR A 118 9.29 -62.70 15.35
C THR A 118 10.04 -61.38 15.52
N ILE A 119 9.34 -60.34 15.95
CA ILE A 119 9.92 -59.07 16.39
C ILE A 119 9.58 -58.91 17.87
N ARG A 120 10.59 -59.12 18.72
CA ARG A 120 10.43 -59.09 20.18
C ARG A 120 9.97 -57.71 20.67
N TYR A 121 9.06 -57.70 21.65
CA TYR A 121 8.46 -56.51 22.25
C TYR A 121 7.48 -55.77 21.34
N CYS A 122 6.89 -56.44 20.35
CA CYS A 122 5.78 -55.88 19.60
C CYS A 122 4.43 -56.05 20.31
N HIS A 123 4.38 -56.88 21.35
CA HIS A 123 3.20 -57.15 22.18
C HIS A 123 1.93 -57.43 21.35
N ARG A 124 2.06 -58.34 20.38
CA ARG A 124 1.00 -58.80 19.48
C ARG A 124 0.14 -59.84 20.17
N SER A 125 -1.16 -59.57 20.33
CA SER A 125 -2.11 -60.51 20.91
C SER A 125 -3.11 -61.04 19.89
N TYR A 126 -3.48 -62.31 20.04
CA TYR A 126 -4.58 -62.93 19.30
C TYR A 126 -5.93 -62.21 19.56
N TRP A 127 -6.10 -61.58 20.71
CA TRP A 127 -7.33 -60.87 21.06
C TRP A 127 -7.37 -59.42 20.57
N GLY A 128 -6.37 -58.98 19.79
CA GLY A 128 -6.33 -57.62 19.24
C GLY A 128 -7.58 -57.27 18.42
N ALA A 129 -7.80 -55.98 18.21
CA ALA A 129 -9.02 -55.44 17.63
C ALA A 129 -9.36 -55.94 16.20
N THR A 130 -8.45 -56.62 15.51
CA THR A 130 -8.74 -57.23 14.20
C THR A 130 -9.29 -58.65 14.28
N ASN A 131 -9.22 -59.30 15.45
CA ASN A 131 -9.71 -60.67 15.61
C ASN A 131 -11.23 -60.78 15.42
N GLY A 132 -11.97 -59.68 15.61
CA GLY A 132 -13.39 -59.64 15.32
C GLY A 132 -13.76 -59.88 13.86
N LEU A 133 -12.80 -59.65 12.96
CA LEU A 133 -12.90 -59.86 11.52
C LEU A 133 -12.56 -61.31 11.12
N ASN A 134 -11.98 -62.08 12.04
CA ASN A 134 -11.52 -63.46 11.88
C ASN A 134 -12.46 -64.39 12.67
N ASP A 135 -13.64 -64.68 12.13
CA ASP A 135 -14.69 -65.44 12.82
C ASP A 135 -15.09 -66.75 12.13
N GLY A 136 -14.39 -67.14 11.06
CA GLY A 136 -14.71 -68.33 10.26
C GLY A 136 -16.00 -68.24 9.42
N ALA A 137 -16.94 -67.36 9.75
CA ALA A 137 -18.19 -67.13 9.02
C ALA A 137 -17.98 -66.25 7.78
N ASN A 138 -17.05 -65.27 7.86
CA ASN A 138 -16.63 -64.44 6.72
C ASN A 138 -15.50 -65.09 5.88
N GLY A 139 -14.98 -66.25 6.31
CA GLY A 139 -13.89 -66.97 5.62
C GLY A 139 -12.52 -66.28 5.67
N LEU A 140 -12.37 -65.22 6.47
CA LEU A 140 -11.11 -64.48 6.63
C LEU A 140 -10.28 -65.03 7.80
N LYS A 141 -8.96 -65.07 7.64
CA LYS A 141 -7.94 -65.36 8.66
C LYS A 141 -7.24 -64.08 9.11
N MET A 142 -6.71 -64.04 10.32
CA MET A 142 -5.96 -62.87 10.82
C MET A 142 -4.44 -63.06 10.69
N ALA A 143 -3.74 -61.98 10.33
CA ALA A 143 -2.30 -61.83 10.50
C ALA A 143 -2.01 -60.51 11.23
N ASN A 144 -1.25 -60.57 12.33
CA ASN A 144 -0.92 -59.40 13.13
C ASN A 144 0.52 -58.96 12.87
N LEU A 145 0.72 -57.92 12.07
CA LEU A 145 2.04 -57.33 11.81
C LEU A 145 2.26 -56.01 12.60
N ALA A 146 1.24 -55.55 13.32
CA ALA A 146 1.32 -54.36 14.16
C ALA A 146 2.36 -54.50 15.27
N CYS A 147 2.90 -53.39 15.75
CA CYS A 147 3.93 -53.41 16.78
C CYS A 147 3.65 -52.32 17.81
N SER A 148 3.45 -52.71 19.07
CA SER A 148 3.34 -51.76 20.18
C SER A 148 4.54 -50.81 20.20
N GLY A 149 4.29 -49.53 20.42
CA GLY A 149 5.31 -48.48 20.41
C GLY A 149 5.74 -48.01 19.01
N ALA A 150 5.16 -48.56 17.94
CA ALA A 150 5.40 -48.06 16.59
C ALA A 150 4.88 -46.63 16.42
N THR A 151 5.67 -45.81 15.75
CA THR A 151 5.25 -44.55 15.09
C THR A 151 5.05 -44.81 13.61
N THR A 152 4.67 -43.80 12.81
CA THR A 152 4.63 -43.97 11.35
C THR A 152 5.99 -44.32 10.76
N ASN A 153 7.08 -43.89 11.40
CA ASN A 153 8.44 -44.17 10.97
C ASN A 153 9.08 -45.27 11.83
N SER A 154 9.92 -46.09 11.21
CA SER A 154 10.72 -47.13 11.86
C SER A 154 11.79 -46.52 12.77
N GLN A 155 11.87 -47.02 14.00
CA GLN A 155 12.78 -46.49 15.02
C GLN A 155 13.29 -47.57 15.98
N VAL A 156 14.39 -47.26 16.66
CA VAL A 156 14.86 -48.03 17.81
C VAL A 156 14.45 -47.25 19.07
N GLY A 157 13.51 -47.81 19.82
CA GLY A 157 12.93 -47.20 21.02
C GLY A 157 13.79 -47.40 22.27
N SER A 158 13.20 -47.04 23.43
CA SER A 158 13.80 -47.27 24.74
C SER A 158 14.20 -48.75 24.94
N GLY A 159 15.30 -48.99 25.65
CA GLY A 159 15.81 -50.36 25.87
C GLY A 159 16.44 -51.01 24.64
N ASN A 160 16.72 -50.25 23.57
CA ASN A 160 17.23 -50.76 22.29
C ASN A 160 16.22 -51.69 21.58
N HIS A 161 14.92 -51.53 21.88
CA HIS A 161 13.84 -52.32 21.30
C HIS A 161 13.46 -51.80 19.91
N VAL A 162 13.37 -52.69 18.93
CA VAL A 162 13.06 -52.34 17.55
C VAL A 162 11.56 -52.10 17.37
N LYS A 163 11.19 -50.97 16.77
CA LYS A 163 9.81 -50.53 16.54
C LYS A 163 9.61 -50.22 15.06
N PRO A 164 9.23 -51.21 14.22
CA PRO A 164 8.99 -50.98 12.80
C PRO A 164 7.77 -50.07 12.61
N GLY A 165 7.94 -49.01 11.81
CA GLY A 165 6.89 -48.08 11.44
C GLY A 165 6.11 -48.53 10.22
N ILE A 166 5.23 -47.69 9.69
CA ILE A 166 4.48 -47.96 8.45
C ILE A 166 5.30 -47.44 7.26
N ASP A 167 6.50 -47.97 7.10
CA ASP A 167 7.44 -47.62 6.03
C ASP A 167 8.17 -48.87 5.52
N PHE A 168 9.13 -48.66 4.63
CA PHE A 168 9.97 -49.71 4.03
C PHE A 168 11.39 -49.71 4.63
N GLU A 169 11.65 -48.89 5.65
CA GLU A 169 13.00 -48.66 6.14
C GLU A 169 13.52 -49.86 6.94
N PRO A 170 14.77 -50.31 6.71
CA PRO A 170 15.42 -51.29 7.57
C PRO A 170 15.63 -50.74 8.98
N VAL A 171 15.33 -51.54 10.00
CA VAL A 171 15.52 -51.14 11.40
C VAL A 171 15.92 -52.35 12.24
N GLY A 172 17.06 -52.26 12.94
CA GLY A 172 17.50 -53.25 13.93
C GLY A 172 17.46 -54.72 13.49
N GLY A 173 17.77 -55.01 12.22
CA GLY A 173 17.75 -56.37 11.66
C GLY A 173 16.40 -56.85 11.12
N THR A 174 15.37 -55.99 11.13
CA THR A 174 14.08 -56.20 10.46
C THR A 174 13.79 -55.02 9.51
N VAL A 175 12.56 -54.93 9.02
CA VAL A 175 12.06 -53.89 8.11
C VAL A 175 10.75 -53.30 8.64
N GLY A 176 10.39 -52.12 8.15
CA GLY A 176 9.10 -51.50 8.45
C GLY A 176 7.89 -52.37 8.09
N GLN A 177 6.77 -52.12 8.75
CA GLN A 177 5.52 -52.87 8.62
C GLN A 177 4.93 -52.82 7.20
N ALA A 178 5.21 -51.78 6.40
CA ALA A 178 4.74 -51.74 5.01
C ALA A 178 5.50 -52.76 4.15
N GLN A 179 6.81 -52.91 4.36
CA GLN A 179 7.59 -53.99 3.73
C GLN A 179 7.12 -55.38 4.21
N LEU A 180 6.85 -55.55 5.51
CA LEU A 180 6.28 -56.80 6.04
C LEU A 180 4.93 -57.14 5.39
N LEU A 181 4.05 -56.14 5.21
CA LEU A 181 2.79 -56.31 4.50
C LEU A 181 3.02 -56.71 3.04
N GLN A 182 3.92 -56.03 2.33
CA GLN A 182 4.24 -56.35 0.94
C GLN A 182 4.68 -57.81 0.79
N ASP A 183 5.59 -58.27 1.65
CA ASP A 183 6.12 -59.62 1.58
C ASP A 183 5.08 -60.68 1.99
N PHE A 184 4.20 -60.35 2.94
CA PHE A 184 3.05 -61.18 3.27
C PHE A 184 2.07 -61.28 2.09
N ALA A 185 1.72 -60.15 1.49
CA ALA A 185 0.73 -60.05 0.41
C ALA A 185 1.18 -60.76 -0.88
N LYS A 186 2.50 -60.84 -1.14
CA LYS A 186 3.07 -61.64 -2.24
C LYS A 186 2.78 -63.14 -2.12
N THR A 187 2.52 -63.65 -0.92
CA THR A 187 2.35 -65.09 -0.67
C THR A 187 0.98 -65.47 -0.15
N LYS A 188 0.21 -64.52 0.37
CA LYS A 188 -1.11 -64.72 0.99
C LYS A 188 -2.12 -63.71 0.45
N ARG A 189 -3.38 -64.11 0.32
CA ARG A 189 -4.45 -63.26 -0.24
C ARG A 189 -4.99 -62.27 0.80
N VAL A 190 -4.55 -61.02 0.76
CA VAL A 190 -5.02 -59.96 1.68
C VAL A 190 -6.33 -59.35 1.17
N LYS A 191 -7.34 -59.28 2.04
CA LYS A 191 -8.64 -58.66 1.78
C LYS A 191 -8.87 -57.38 2.54
N VAL A 192 -8.37 -57.29 3.77
CA VAL A 192 -8.49 -56.11 4.60
C VAL A 192 -7.13 -55.80 5.21
N VAL A 193 -6.73 -54.54 5.12
CA VAL A 193 -5.63 -54.01 5.94
C VAL A 193 -6.28 -53.13 7.00
N ALA A 194 -6.13 -53.48 8.27
CA ALA A 194 -6.64 -52.69 9.38
C ALA A 194 -5.48 -51.91 10.01
N LEU A 195 -5.61 -50.59 10.08
CA LEU A 195 -4.57 -49.67 10.53
C LEU A 195 -5.02 -48.89 11.77
N SER A 196 -4.19 -48.85 12.81
CA SER A 196 -4.31 -47.91 13.93
C SER A 196 -2.94 -47.32 14.23
N ILE A 197 -2.70 -46.06 13.83
CA ILE A 197 -1.39 -45.42 13.99
C ILE A 197 -1.52 -43.91 14.17
N GLY A 198 -0.58 -43.29 14.88
CA GLY A 198 -0.47 -41.84 15.04
C GLY A 198 -0.60 -41.35 16.49
N GLY A 199 -1.08 -42.21 17.41
CA GLY A 199 -1.12 -41.87 18.84
C GLY A 199 0.27 -41.71 19.45
N ASN A 200 1.20 -42.58 19.05
CA ASN A 200 2.61 -42.49 19.46
C ASN A 200 3.33 -41.31 18.81
N ASP A 201 3.01 -40.97 17.55
CA ASP A 201 3.54 -39.77 16.88
C ASP A 201 3.14 -38.47 17.58
N ALA A 202 2.00 -38.48 18.28
CA ALA A 202 1.54 -37.36 19.13
C ALA A 202 2.24 -37.30 20.50
N GLY A 203 3.02 -38.31 20.88
CA GLY A 203 3.57 -38.42 22.23
C GLY A 203 2.48 -38.55 23.31
N PHE A 204 1.34 -39.19 23.00
CA PHE A 204 0.22 -39.31 23.95
C PHE A 204 0.63 -39.98 25.26
N ALA A 205 1.50 -40.98 25.22
CA ALA A 205 2.06 -41.65 26.40
C ALA A 205 2.79 -40.67 27.33
N ASP A 206 3.54 -39.71 26.77
CA ASP A 206 4.25 -38.69 27.57
C ASP A 206 3.27 -37.73 28.24
N ILE A 207 2.21 -37.32 27.52
CA ILE A 207 1.16 -36.45 28.05
C ILE A 207 0.48 -37.16 29.22
N ALA A 208 0.01 -38.39 29.01
CA ALA A 208 -0.62 -39.20 30.05
C ALA A 208 0.32 -39.39 31.26
N SER A 209 1.60 -39.70 31.03
CA SER A 209 2.63 -39.84 32.07
C SER A 209 2.80 -38.55 32.87
N SER A 210 2.83 -37.40 32.20
CA SER A 210 2.95 -36.09 32.84
C SER A 210 1.76 -35.78 33.75
N CYS A 211 0.53 -36.06 33.30
CA CYS A 211 -0.69 -35.86 34.10
C CYS A 211 -0.74 -36.78 35.32
N ILE A 212 -0.39 -38.06 35.14
CA ILE A 212 -0.41 -39.03 36.24
C ILE A 212 0.67 -38.72 37.29
N LYS A 213 1.88 -38.37 36.88
CA LYS A 213 2.95 -37.98 37.80
C LYS A 213 2.59 -36.73 38.61
N GLY A 214 1.96 -35.74 37.98
CA GLY A 214 1.46 -34.55 38.65
C GLY A 214 0.50 -34.84 39.80
N PHE A 215 -0.45 -35.76 39.56
CA PHE A 215 -1.44 -36.17 40.56
C PHE A 215 -0.83 -37.07 41.65
N THR A 216 -0.10 -38.11 41.26
CA THR A 216 0.35 -39.18 42.19
C THR A 216 1.53 -38.78 43.07
N LEU A 217 2.46 -37.94 42.58
CA LEU A 217 3.65 -37.53 43.34
C LEU A 217 3.41 -36.30 44.21
N GLY A 218 2.18 -35.75 44.22
CA GLY A 218 1.81 -34.63 45.07
C GLY A 218 2.66 -33.37 44.83
N TRP A 219 3.16 -33.17 43.60
CA TRP A 219 3.85 -31.94 43.22
C TRP A 219 2.86 -30.78 43.29
N PHE A 220 2.77 -30.12 44.45
CA PHE A 220 1.80 -29.07 44.76
C PHE A 220 1.69 -28.05 43.60
N GLY A 221 0.54 -28.05 42.92
CA GLY A 221 0.25 -27.16 41.78
C GLY A 221 0.75 -27.62 40.40
N TYR A 222 1.24 -28.86 40.24
CA TYR A 222 1.61 -29.41 38.95
C TYR A 222 0.38 -30.01 38.24
N HIS A 223 -0.20 -29.23 37.32
CA HIS A 223 -1.23 -29.69 36.39
C HIS A 223 -0.62 -29.81 34.98
N CYS A 224 -0.74 -30.98 34.34
CA CYS A 224 -0.04 -31.25 33.08
C CYS A 224 -0.50 -30.34 31.94
N HIS A 225 -1.76 -29.88 31.94
CA HIS A 225 -2.30 -29.00 30.91
C HIS A 225 -1.63 -27.61 30.90
N THR A 226 -0.96 -27.23 31.99
CA THR A 226 -0.24 -25.94 32.11
C THR A 226 1.18 -26.00 31.56
N LYS A 227 1.68 -27.17 31.14
CA LYS A 227 3.08 -27.36 30.76
C LYS A 227 3.28 -27.16 29.27
N ALA A 228 4.20 -26.28 28.91
CA ALA A 228 4.52 -25.94 27.53
C ALA A 228 4.83 -27.18 26.68
N ASP A 229 5.60 -28.14 27.20
CA ASP A 229 5.93 -29.39 26.48
C ASP A 229 4.69 -30.20 26.10
N ASN A 230 3.65 -30.21 26.94
CA ASN A 230 2.40 -30.91 26.68
C ASN A 230 1.51 -30.11 25.72
N ILE A 231 1.45 -28.78 25.87
CA ILE A 231 0.68 -27.88 25.00
C ILE A 231 1.24 -27.92 23.56
N ASN A 232 2.56 -27.88 23.42
CA ASN A 232 3.26 -27.87 22.14
C ASN A 232 3.03 -29.15 21.32
N LYS A 233 2.77 -30.29 21.97
CA LYS A 233 2.44 -31.56 21.30
C LYS A 233 1.07 -31.57 20.64
N VAL A 234 0.17 -30.67 21.05
CA VAL A 234 -1.22 -30.63 20.58
C VAL A 234 -1.57 -29.34 19.82
N THR A 235 -0.60 -28.57 19.36
CA THR A 235 -0.87 -27.36 18.56
C THR A 235 -1.39 -27.71 17.16
N PRO A 236 -2.07 -26.78 16.46
CA PRO A 236 -2.48 -26.99 15.07
C PRO A 236 -1.32 -27.42 14.15
N GLU A 237 -0.13 -26.85 14.34
CA GLU A 237 1.07 -27.18 13.56
C GLU A 237 1.55 -28.60 13.86
N ALA A 238 1.58 -28.99 15.14
CA ALA A 238 1.91 -30.37 15.53
C ALA A 238 0.91 -31.37 14.94
N MET A 239 -0.39 -31.05 14.98
CA MET A 239 -1.43 -31.90 14.39
C MET A 239 -1.31 -32.01 12.87
N LEU A 240 -0.88 -30.95 12.18
CA LEU A 240 -0.59 -31.00 10.75
C LEU A 240 0.56 -31.96 10.43
N VAL A 241 1.63 -31.95 11.24
CA VAL A 241 2.74 -32.89 11.10
C VAL A 241 2.27 -34.34 11.28
N ILE A 242 1.49 -34.64 12.32
CA ILE A 242 0.96 -35.98 12.57
C ILE A 242 0.03 -36.43 11.45
N LYS A 243 -0.88 -35.54 11.00
CA LYS A 243 -1.77 -35.79 9.87
C LYS A 243 -0.99 -36.20 8.62
N ASN A 244 0.07 -35.47 8.28
CA ASN A 244 0.90 -35.74 7.11
C ASN A 244 1.68 -37.06 7.24
N LYS A 245 2.18 -37.38 8.43
CA LYS A 245 2.80 -38.67 8.73
C LYS A 245 1.84 -39.84 8.53
N ILE A 246 0.61 -39.74 9.02
CA ILE A 246 -0.43 -40.78 8.84
C ILE A 246 -0.79 -40.92 7.34
N LYS A 247 -0.91 -39.81 6.62
CA LYS A 247 -1.12 -39.82 5.16
C LYS A 247 0.01 -40.55 4.43
N GLY A 248 1.26 -40.31 4.83
CA GLY A 248 2.44 -41.05 4.34
C GLY A 248 2.36 -42.55 4.63
N ALA A 249 1.96 -42.93 5.85
CA ALA A 249 1.73 -44.33 6.22
C ALA A 249 0.67 -45.02 5.33
N VAL A 250 -0.44 -44.33 5.04
CA VAL A 250 -1.48 -44.84 4.12
C VAL A 250 -0.92 -45.02 2.72
N ALA A 251 -0.13 -44.06 2.21
CA ALA A 251 0.54 -44.17 0.92
C ALA A 251 1.52 -45.35 0.88
N ASN A 252 2.26 -45.61 1.95
CA ASN A 252 3.18 -46.75 2.03
C ASN A 252 2.44 -48.10 1.99
N ILE A 253 1.28 -48.23 2.66
CA ILE A 253 0.45 -49.44 2.56
C ILE A 253 -0.04 -49.66 1.12
N VAL A 254 -0.51 -48.58 0.50
CA VAL A 254 -0.95 -48.54 -0.90
C VAL A 254 0.18 -48.98 -1.84
N THR A 255 1.41 -48.49 -1.62
CA THR A 255 2.61 -48.89 -2.38
C THR A 255 2.98 -50.35 -2.13
N ALA A 256 2.90 -50.83 -0.89
CA ALA A 256 3.20 -52.21 -0.52
C ALA A 256 2.26 -53.19 -1.23
N MET A 257 0.96 -52.88 -1.28
CA MET A 257 -0.04 -53.70 -1.95
C MET A 257 0.11 -53.69 -3.48
N ASP A 258 0.40 -52.53 -4.09
CA ASP A 258 0.70 -52.44 -5.52
C ASP A 258 1.94 -53.26 -5.89
N ALA A 259 3.01 -53.12 -5.10
CA ALA A 259 4.25 -53.86 -5.31
C ALA A 259 4.12 -55.37 -5.02
N ALA A 260 3.02 -55.79 -4.38
CA ALA A 260 2.63 -57.19 -4.23
C ALA A 260 1.68 -57.68 -5.35
N GLY A 261 1.33 -56.82 -6.32
CA GLY A 261 0.52 -57.17 -7.50
C GLY A 261 -0.98 -57.01 -7.35
N TYR A 262 -1.48 -56.36 -6.29
CA TYR A 262 -2.91 -56.15 -6.08
C TYR A 262 -3.43 -54.97 -6.89
N ALA A 263 -4.61 -55.11 -7.49
CA ALA A 263 -5.35 -53.94 -7.96
C ALA A 263 -5.95 -53.19 -6.77
N ARG A 264 -6.16 -51.88 -6.95
CA ARG A 264 -6.71 -50.98 -5.93
C ARG A 264 -8.03 -51.46 -5.33
N THR A 265 -8.85 -52.17 -6.11
CA THR A 265 -10.18 -52.67 -5.71
C THR A 265 -10.16 -54.07 -5.09
N ASP A 266 -9.01 -54.75 -5.01
CA ASP A 266 -8.96 -56.13 -4.51
C ASP A 266 -9.05 -56.26 -2.99
N TRP A 267 -8.70 -55.18 -2.30
CA TRP A 267 -8.57 -55.08 -0.85
C TRP A 267 -9.13 -53.74 -0.34
N LYS A 268 -9.36 -53.66 0.98
CA LYS A 268 -9.92 -52.50 1.66
C LYS A 268 -9.06 -52.06 2.84
N LEU A 269 -8.92 -50.76 3.05
CA LEU A 269 -8.31 -50.18 4.25
C LEU A 269 -9.39 -49.93 5.32
N VAL A 270 -9.17 -50.41 6.54
CA VAL A 270 -9.98 -50.03 7.71
C VAL A 270 -9.08 -49.24 8.66
N TYR A 271 -9.31 -47.94 8.79
CA TYR A 271 -8.56 -47.12 9.73
C TYR A 271 -9.31 -47.03 11.05
N GLN A 272 -8.74 -47.62 12.10
CA GLN A 272 -9.30 -47.64 13.44
C GLN A 272 -8.75 -46.46 14.26
N GLN A 273 -9.61 -45.49 14.59
CA GLN A 273 -9.27 -44.49 15.59
C GLN A 273 -9.20 -45.13 16.98
N VAL A 274 -8.31 -44.63 17.83
CA VAL A 274 -8.26 -45.01 19.26
C VAL A 274 -9.54 -44.56 20.00
N PRO A 275 -10.03 -45.34 20.99
CA PRO A 275 -11.17 -44.95 21.84
C PRO A 275 -10.77 -43.95 22.94
N MET A 276 -11.74 -43.24 23.51
CA MET A 276 -11.51 -42.38 24.69
C MET A 276 -11.46 -43.24 25.97
N PRO A 277 -10.30 -43.39 26.65
CA PRO A 277 -10.14 -44.33 27.75
C PRO A 277 -10.60 -43.78 29.12
N VAL A 278 -10.80 -42.46 29.24
CA VAL A 278 -11.12 -41.76 30.51
C VAL A 278 -12.41 -40.94 30.40
N ALA A 279 -13.14 -40.82 31.51
CA ALA A 279 -14.36 -40.02 31.57
C ALA A 279 -14.07 -38.51 31.60
N GLU A 280 -14.96 -37.72 30.97
CA GLU A 280 -14.95 -36.24 31.04
C GLU A 280 -15.19 -35.76 32.48
N VAL A 281 -16.22 -36.31 33.13
CA VAL A 281 -16.61 -35.99 34.49
C VAL A 281 -16.32 -37.19 35.38
N PRO A 282 -15.22 -37.16 36.15
CA PRO A 282 -14.85 -38.27 37.01
C PRO A 282 -15.84 -38.43 38.17
N ALA A 283 -16.35 -39.64 38.37
CA ALA A 283 -17.29 -39.97 39.45
C ALA A 283 -16.64 -40.00 40.85
N PHE A 284 -15.31 -39.96 40.92
CA PHE A 284 -14.52 -40.05 42.14
C PHE A 284 -13.96 -38.69 42.52
N LYS A 285 -13.99 -38.33 43.82
CA LYS A 285 -13.41 -37.07 44.30
C LYS A 285 -11.91 -36.98 43.97
N GLU A 286 -11.46 -35.78 43.61
CA GLU A 286 -10.04 -35.50 43.34
C GLU A 286 -9.17 -35.63 44.59
N SER A 287 -9.73 -35.34 45.77
CA SER A 287 -9.07 -35.50 47.07
C SER A 287 -9.06 -36.95 47.55
N GLY A 288 -7.95 -37.41 48.11
CA GLY A 288 -7.79 -38.76 48.65
C GLY A 288 -7.40 -39.79 47.58
N TYR A 289 -7.40 -41.07 47.95
CA TYR A 289 -6.88 -42.13 47.07
C TYR A 289 -7.95 -42.83 46.22
N ASP A 290 -9.23 -42.47 46.34
CA ASP A 290 -10.32 -43.17 45.67
C ASP A 290 -10.27 -43.02 44.14
N ARG A 291 -9.87 -41.85 43.63
CA ARG A 291 -9.70 -41.65 42.18
C ARG A 291 -8.63 -42.55 41.57
N GLN A 292 -7.53 -42.74 42.28
CA GLN A 292 -6.42 -43.60 41.89
C GLN A 292 -6.78 -45.08 42.09
N ASN A 293 -7.23 -45.46 43.28
CA ASN A 293 -7.40 -46.86 43.67
C ASN A 293 -8.72 -47.48 43.19
N LYS A 294 -9.80 -46.69 43.11
CA LYS A 294 -11.12 -47.17 42.66
C LYS A 294 -11.41 -46.76 41.23
N GLY A 295 -11.16 -45.50 40.87
CA GLY A 295 -11.42 -44.99 39.52
C GLY A 295 -10.38 -45.40 38.46
N GLY A 296 -9.15 -45.73 38.88
CA GLY A 296 -8.08 -46.12 37.96
C GLY A 296 -7.62 -45.01 37.01
N CYS A 297 -7.93 -43.74 37.30
CA CYS A 297 -7.46 -42.58 36.54
C CYS A 297 -6.87 -41.53 37.49
N ALA A 298 -5.58 -41.68 37.81
CA ALA A 298 -4.90 -40.78 38.72
C ALA A 298 -4.55 -39.43 38.06
N MET A 299 -5.55 -38.57 37.78
CA MET A 299 -5.38 -37.27 37.12
C MET A 299 -6.29 -36.19 37.74
N TYR A 300 -5.84 -34.93 37.75
CA TYR A 300 -6.65 -33.78 38.19
C TYR A 300 -7.84 -33.53 37.25
N ASN A 301 -8.90 -32.90 37.75
CA ASN A 301 -10.10 -32.55 36.99
C ASN A 301 -9.76 -31.70 35.75
N ASP A 302 -8.95 -30.66 35.92
CA ASP A 302 -8.60 -29.77 34.82
C ASP A 302 -7.74 -30.47 33.76
N ASP A 303 -6.90 -31.42 34.18
CA ASP A 303 -6.09 -32.24 33.27
C ASP A 303 -6.97 -33.23 32.48
N LEU A 304 -7.93 -33.89 33.13
CA LEU A 304 -8.91 -34.76 32.46
C LEU A 304 -9.78 -33.98 31.48
N LYS A 305 -10.27 -32.80 31.89
CA LYS A 305 -11.04 -31.92 31.04
C LYS A 305 -10.22 -31.46 29.83
N TRP A 306 -8.96 -31.10 30.02
CA TRP A 306 -8.07 -30.73 28.90
C TRP A 306 -7.81 -31.90 27.94
N ILE A 307 -7.63 -33.13 28.45
CA ILE A 307 -7.53 -34.32 27.62
C ILE A 307 -8.81 -34.52 26.79
N TYR A 308 -9.98 -34.35 27.41
CA TYR A 308 -11.28 -34.54 26.79
C TYR A 308 -11.63 -33.47 25.75
N ASP A 309 -11.42 -32.20 26.08
CA ASP A 309 -11.83 -31.06 25.24
C ASP A 309 -10.80 -30.68 24.18
N THR A 310 -9.52 -30.97 24.43
CA THR A 310 -8.42 -30.45 23.61
C THR A 310 -7.57 -31.56 23.01
N VAL A 311 -6.94 -32.40 23.83
CA VAL A 311 -5.94 -33.37 23.33
C VAL A 311 -6.59 -34.37 22.38
N PHE A 312 -7.67 -35.01 22.84
CA PHE A 312 -8.30 -36.08 22.08
C PHE A 312 -9.02 -35.57 20.81
N PRO A 313 -9.84 -34.49 20.85
CA PRO A 313 -10.49 -33.97 19.64
C PRO A 313 -9.50 -33.47 18.57
N ARG A 314 -8.36 -32.91 18.99
CA ARG A 314 -7.30 -32.50 18.04
C ARG A 314 -6.62 -33.71 17.40
N LEU A 315 -6.28 -34.72 18.19
CA LEU A 315 -5.65 -35.94 17.71
C LEU A 315 -6.59 -36.75 16.80
N SER A 316 -7.84 -36.96 17.21
CA SER A 316 -8.86 -37.63 16.39
C SER A 316 -9.14 -36.86 15.11
N GLY A 317 -9.20 -35.52 15.18
CA GLY A 317 -9.29 -34.63 14.03
C GLY A 317 -8.12 -34.78 13.06
N ALA A 318 -6.88 -34.89 13.57
CA ALA A 318 -5.70 -35.13 12.74
C ALA A 318 -5.75 -36.51 12.06
N MET A 319 -6.13 -37.55 12.79
CA MET A 319 -6.28 -38.91 12.25
C MET A 319 -7.38 -38.98 11.17
N LYS A 320 -8.56 -38.40 11.43
CA LYS A 320 -9.67 -38.33 10.48
C LYS A 320 -9.28 -37.51 9.24
N GLY A 321 -8.70 -36.33 9.46
CA GLY A 321 -8.23 -35.45 8.39
C GLY A 321 -7.17 -36.11 7.52
N ALA A 322 -6.31 -36.97 8.06
CA ALA A 322 -5.31 -37.70 7.29
C ALA A 322 -5.97 -38.64 6.29
N ILE A 323 -7.03 -39.35 6.70
CA ILE A 323 -7.78 -40.26 5.82
C ILE A 323 -8.58 -39.46 4.78
N GLU A 324 -9.24 -38.37 5.18
CA GLU A 324 -9.93 -37.47 4.26
C GLU A 324 -8.97 -36.91 3.18
N GLU A 325 -7.71 -36.60 3.52
CA GLU A 325 -6.68 -36.09 2.60
C GLU A 325 -5.85 -37.17 1.89
N SER A 326 -6.14 -38.46 2.15
CA SER A 326 -5.43 -39.59 1.55
C SER A 326 -6.01 -40.04 0.20
N LYS A 327 -7.01 -39.33 -0.35
CA LYS A 327 -7.67 -39.73 -1.61
C LYS A 327 -6.69 -39.91 -2.77
N GLY A 328 -5.69 -39.03 -2.89
CA GLY A 328 -4.67 -39.13 -3.93
C GLY A 328 -3.84 -40.41 -3.84
N ALA A 329 -3.48 -40.84 -2.63
CA ALA A 329 -2.76 -42.10 -2.42
C ALA A 329 -3.67 -43.31 -2.60
N LEU A 330 -4.88 -43.27 -2.02
CA LEU A 330 -5.85 -44.36 -2.07
C LEU A 330 -6.37 -44.60 -3.50
N GLY A 331 -6.52 -43.56 -4.32
CA GLY A 331 -7.11 -43.67 -5.64
C GLY A 331 -8.52 -44.29 -5.59
N THR A 332 -8.65 -45.48 -6.17
CA THR A 332 -9.90 -46.27 -6.17
C THR A 332 -9.97 -47.30 -5.02
N THR A 333 -8.97 -47.37 -4.15
CA THR A 333 -8.97 -48.29 -2.99
C THR A 333 -10.07 -47.90 -1.99
N PRO A 334 -10.98 -48.83 -1.67
CA PRO A 334 -11.98 -48.62 -0.62
C PRO A 334 -11.34 -48.37 0.75
N VAL A 335 -11.86 -47.40 1.49
CA VAL A 335 -11.47 -47.14 2.88
C VAL A 335 -12.69 -46.99 3.80
N THR A 336 -12.58 -47.46 5.04
CA THR A 336 -13.54 -47.14 6.10
C THR A 336 -12.80 -46.57 7.31
N TYR A 337 -13.20 -45.39 7.76
CA TYR A 337 -12.72 -44.80 9.02
C TYR A 337 -13.67 -45.18 10.16
N VAL A 338 -13.13 -45.76 11.23
CA VAL A 338 -13.88 -46.17 12.41
C VAL A 338 -13.60 -45.21 13.55
N ASP A 339 -14.56 -44.34 13.83
CA ASP A 339 -14.55 -43.45 14.99
C ASP A 339 -15.01 -44.22 16.24
N ASN A 340 -14.04 -44.58 17.09
CA ASN A 340 -14.27 -45.30 18.34
C ASN A 340 -14.31 -44.37 19.57
N THR A 341 -14.45 -43.05 19.39
CA THR A 341 -14.46 -42.10 20.52
C THR A 341 -15.41 -42.53 21.65
N ASN A 342 -16.59 -43.03 21.27
CA ASN A 342 -17.64 -43.47 22.20
C ASN A 342 -17.72 -44.99 22.39
N ALA A 343 -16.78 -45.76 21.83
CA ALA A 343 -16.79 -47.21 21.94
C ALA A 343 -16.75 -47.65 23.41
N PHE A 344 -16.12 -46.87 24.30
CA PHE A 344 -15.98 -47.20 25.73
C PHE A 344 -16.97 -46.43 26.62
N ALA A 345 -17.98 -45.74 26.06
CA ALA A 345 -18.97 -45.03 26.87
C ALA A 345 -19.68 -45.96 27.87
N GLY A 346 -19.80 -45.56 29.13
CA GLY A 346 -20.26 -46.41 30.23
C GLY A 346 -19.23 -47.40 30.78
N HIS A 347 -17.99 -47.36 30.26
CA HIS A 347 -16.89 -48.27 30.54
C HIS A 347 -15.52 -47.57 30.60
N LYS A 348 -15.49 -46.22 30.59
CA LYS A 348 -14.26 -45.44 30.68
C LYS A 348 -13.71 -45.47 32.11
N LEU A 349 -12.42 -45.23 32.27
CA LEU A 349 -11.82 -45.04 33.59
C LEU A 349 -12.41 -43.80 34.26
N CYS A 350 -12.64 -43.90 35.57
CA CYS A 350 -13.34 -42.91 36.39
C CYS A 350 -14.79 -42.56 36.01
N GLU A 351 -15.42 -43.30 35.11
CA GLU A 351 -16.85 -43.16 34.81
C GLU A 351 -17.71 -43.76 35.95
N GLY A 352 -18.88 -43.17 36.21
CA GLY A 352 -19.83 -43.68 37.19
C GLY A 352 -20.65 -44.85 36.63
N GLY A 353 -21.19 -45.71 37.51
CA GLY A 353 -22.10 -46.80 37.11
C GLY A 353 -21.44 -48.10 36.65
N VAL A 354 -20.11 -48.14 36.59
CA VAL A 354 -19.30 -49.36 36.40
C VAL A 354 -19.02 -50.08 37.74
N VAL A 355 -19.65 -49.61 38.84
CA VAL A 355 -19.32 -49.94 40.24
C VAL A 355 -20.59 -50.27 41.02
N ASP A 356 -20.73 -51.51 41.51
CA ASP A 356 -21.73 -51.88 42.52
C ASP A 356 -21.00 -52.31 43.81
N GLY A 357 -21.01 -51.47 44.86
CA GLY A 357 -20.71 -51.92 46.23
C GLY A 357 -19.96 -50.92 47.14
N PRO A 358 -20.42 -50.66 48.40
CA PRO A 358 -19.76 -49.75 49.35
C PRO A 358 -18.49 -50.29 50.01
N TRP A 359 -18.28 -51.62 49.97
CA TRP A 359 -17.08 -52.30 50.42
C TRP A 359 -16.92 -53.53 49.54
N ASN A 360 -16.09 -53.47 48.50
CA ASN A 360 -15.32 -54.62 48.01
C ASN A 360 -14.41 -54.20 46.86
N VAL A 361 -13.21 -54.75 46.93
CA VAL A 361 -12.09 -54.64 46.02
C VAL A 361 -12.51 -54.97 44.58
N LYS A 362 -11.79 -54.42 43.59
CA LYS A 362 -11.79 -54.81 42.16
C LYS A 362 -11.42 -56.30 41.99
N THR A 363 -12.30 -57.18 42.44
CA THR A 363 -12.16 -58.64 42.38
C THR A 363 -13.52 -59.26 42.22
N VAL A 364 -13.98 -59.42 40.98
CA VAL A 364 -14.17 -60.73 40.35
C VAL A 364 -14.17 -60.51 38.83
N ASN A 365 -13.11 -60.91 38.13
CA ASN A 365 -13.22 -61.21 36.70
C ASN A 365 -12.29 -62.39 36.41
N HIS A 366 -12.72 -63.60 36.76
CA HIS A 366 -11.97 -64.80 36.41
C HIS A 366 -12.13 -65.09 34.90
N ILE A 367 -11.12 -64.77 34.07
CA ILE A 367 -10.87 -65.59 32.88
C ILE A 367 -10.00 -66.75 33.33
N SER A 368 -10.62 -67.89 33.68
CA SER A 368 -9.92 -69.16 33.58
C SER A 368 -9.77 -69.47 32.09
N ALA A 369 -8.61 -69.15 31.53
CA ALA A 369 -8.11 -69.87 30.38
C ALA A 369 -7.67 -71.26 30.86
N ASP A 370 -8.63 -72.08 31.29
CA ASP A 370 -8.41 -73.51 31.54
C ASP A 370 -9.76 -74.26 31.49
N PRO A 371 -10.03 -75.06 30.45
CA PRO A 371 -11.13 -76.02 30.44
C PRO A 371 -10.90 -77.22 31.38
N ALA A 372 -9.71 -77.40 31.97
CA ALA A 372 -9.34 -78.62 32.69
C ALA A 372 -9.53 -78.58 34.22
N HIS A 373 -9.74 -77.42 34.85
CA HIS A 373 -9.73 -77.31 36.32
C HIS A 373 -10.90 -76.52 36.93
N SER A 374 -12.13 -76.82 36.49
CA SER A 374 -13.29 -76.78 37.40
C SER A 374 -13.57 -78.21 37.86
N ASN A 375 -13.00 -78.53 39.03
CA ASN A 375 -12.59 -79.89 39.42
C ASN A 375 -13.76 -80.89 39.46
N ALA A 376 -13.62 -81.96 38.66
CA ALA A 376 -14.54 -83.09 38.52
C ALA A 376 -15.95 -82.73 38.05
N LEU A 377 -16.22 -82.89 36.75
CA LEU A 377 -17.45 -83.50 36.24
C LEU A 377 -17.14 -84.12 34.86
N THR A 378 -17.70 -85.29 34.65
CA THR A 378 -17.18 -86.38 33.81
C THR A 378 -17.75 -86.40 32.38
N THR A 379 -16.97 -87.04 31.51
CA THR A 379 -17.37 -87.89 30.35
C THR A 379 -18.15 -87.29 29.18
N ALA A 380 -17.50 -87.36 28.00
CA ALA A 380 -18.04 -87.64 26.66
C ALA A 380 -19.19 -86.75 26.13
N GLU A 381 -19.07 -86.36 24.84
CA GLU A 381 -20.07 -85.63 24.03
C GLU A 381 -20.06 -84.09 24.16
N TYR A 382 -19.32 -83.42 23.25
CA TYR A 382 -19.83 -82.42 22.29
C TYR A 382 -18.59 -81.73 21.67
N ALA A 383 -18.17 -82.01 20.43
CA ALA A 383 -18.83 -81.65 19.17
C ALA A 383 -19.25 -80.17 19.10
N ILE A 384 -18.90 -79.56 17.98
CA ILE A 384 -19.22 -78.19 17.53
C ILE A 384 -20.69 -77.82 17.80
N GLY A 385 -20.93 -76.58 18.26
CA GLY A 385 -22.25 -75.92 18.20
C GLY A 385 -23.16 -76.15 19.42
N SER A 386 -22.97 -75.36 20.49
CA SER A 386 -24.01 -74.98 21.47
C SER A 386 -23.46 -73.92 22.43
N PRO A 387 -24.33 -73.04 22.98
CA PRO A 387 -23.96 -71.73 23.50
C PRO A 387 -23.08 -71.82 24.74
N ALA A 388 -22.22 -70.81 24.93
CA ALA A 388 -21.48 -70.62 26.17
C ALA A 388 -22.41 -70.84 27.37
N PRO A 389 -22.04 -71.69 28.36
CA PRO A 389 -22.89 -71.91 29.51
C PRO A 389 -23.12 -70.56 30.20
N ALA A 390 -24.38 -70.32 30.52
CA ALA A 390 -24.86 -69.17 31.28
C ALA A 390 -24.27 -69.19 32.71
N ASN A 391 -23.00 -68.84 32.85
CA ASN A 391 -22.55 -68.20 34.08
C ASN A 391 -23.06 -66.77 34.05
N ALA A 392 -24.31 -66.65 34.49
CA ALA A 392 -24.96 -65.42 34.87
C ALA A 392 -24.04 -64.61 35.80
N GLY A 393 -23.56 -63.47 35.32
CA GLY A 393 -22.94 -62.49 36.20
C GLY A 393 -22.15 -61.39 35.50
N TYR A 394 -21.25 -61.73 34.57
CA TYR A 394 -20.25 -60.77 34.10
C TYR A 394 -19.89 -60.93 32.62
N ASN A 395 -20.54 -60.12 31.78
CA ASN A 395 -20.32 -59.95 30.34
C ASN A 395 -19.50 -58.67 30.02
N GLY A 396 -18.69 -58.21 30.97
CA GLY A 396 -17.98 -56.94 30.88
C GLY A 396 -18.85 -55.70 31.13
N GLN A 397 -20.16 -55.83 31.38
CA GLN A 397 -21.10 -54.73 31.66
C GLN A 397 -20.77 -53.88 32.89
N LYS A 398 -20.05 -54.46 33.85
CA LYS A 398 -19.66 -53.82 35.12
C LYS A 398 -18.14 -53.74 35.27
N SER A 399 -17.40 -53.64 34.16
CA SER A 399 -15.94 -53.45 34.17
C SER A 399 -15.53 -52.32 33.25
N GLU A 400 -14.47 -51.61 33.61
CA GLU A 400 -13.84 -50.67 32.70
C GLU A 400 -13.22 -51.43 31.52
N TRP A 401 -13.18 -50.80 30.34
CA TRP A 401 -12.65 -51.40 29.10
C TRP A 401 -11.23 -50.92 28.76
N ALA A 402 -10.70 -50.01 29.56
CA ALA A 402 -9.29 -49.62 29.53
C ALA A 402 -8.55 -50.13 30.77
N THR A 403 -7.26 -50.38 30.64
CA THR A 403 -6.40 -50.79 31.75
C THR A 403 -6.22 -49.64 32.74
N PRO A 404 -6.50 -49.83 34.05
CA PRO A 404 -6.41 -48.76 35.04
C PRO A 404 -4.98 -48.33 35.33
N VAL A 405 -4.81 -47.07 35.72
CA VAL A 405 -3.55 -46.49 36.18
C VAL A 405 -3.67 -46.12 37.65
N ILE A 406 -2.87 -46.79 38.48
CA ILE A 406 -2.94 -46.71 39.93
C ILE A 406 -1.63 -46.14 40.51
N LEU A 407 -0.49 -46.20 39.81
CA LEU A 407 0.77 -45.61 40.31
C LEU A 407 1.61 -45.01 39.17
N SER A 408 2.50 -44.07 39.49
CA SER A 408 3.37 -43.40 38.49
C SER A 408 4.48 -44.31 37.94
N ASP A 409 4.89 -45.33 38.70
CA ASP A 409 5.90 -46.31 38.30
C ASP A 409 5.38 -47.26 37.21
N GLN A 410 4.05 -47.44 37.13
CA GLN A 410 3.38 -48.09 36.01
C GLN A 410 3.59 -47.37 34.68
N LEU A 411 4.28 -46.23 34.64
CA LEU A 411 4.61 -45.46 33.44
C LEU A 411 6.13 -45.24 33.26
N SER A 412 7.00 -45.92 34.01
CA SER A 412 8.44 -45.57 34.11
C SER A 412 9.48 -46.65 33.75
N ASN A 413 9.15 -47.61 32.86
CA ASN A 413 10.02 -48.52 32.05
C ASN A 413 9.93 -50.04 32.33
N ASP A 414 10.19 -50.77 31.23
CA ASP A 414 10.52 -52.21 31.05
C ASP A 414 9.36 -53.23 31.12
N ASP A 415 8.42 -53.18 30.17
CA ASP A 415 7.41 -54.22 29.88
C ASP A 415 6.25 -54.39 30.89
N ARG A 416 6.44 -54.10 32.18
CA ARG A 416 5.35 -54.15 33.20
C ARG A 416 4.56 -52.84 33.29
N THR A 417 4.93 -51.86 32.48
CA THR A 417 4.55 -50.43 32.55
C THR A 417 3.92 -49.89 31.26
N GLN A 418 3.64 -50.73 30.26
CA GLN A 418 3.18 -50.26 28.93
C GLN A 418 1.65 -50.37 28.73
N ASN A 419 0.94 -51.15 29.54
CA ASN A 419 -0.50 -51.39 29.43
C ASN A 419 -1.47 -50.28 29.91
N PRO A 420 -1.11 -49.32 30.78
CA PRO A 420 -2.03 -48.29 31.25
C PRO A 420 -2.77 -47.57 30.11
N LEU A 421 -4.06 -47.30 30.29
CA LEU A 421 -4.96 -46.63 29.33
C LEU A 421 -5.25 -47.40 28.02
N HIS A 422 -4.59 -48.53 27.77
CA HIS A 422 -4.88 -49.34 26.59
C HIS A 422 -6.18 -50.14 26.75
N PRO A 423 -6.84 -50.50 25.63
CA PRO A 423 -7.95 -51.44 25.64
C PRO A 423 -7.54 -52.75 26.30
N ASN A 424 -8.26 -53.09 27.38
CA ASN A 424 -8.09 -54.37 28.05
C ASN A 424 -8.80 -55.49 27.26
N TYR A 425 -8.90 -56.71 27.79
CA TYR A 425 -9.59 -57.80 27.08
C TYR A 425 -10.99 -57.41 26.56
N TRP A 426 -11.83 -56.80 27.38
CA TRP A 426 -13.19 -56.40 26.96
C TRP A 426 -13.18 -55.21 26.00
N GLY A 427 -12.26 -54.25 26.20
CA GLY A 427 -12.09 -53.14 25.28
C GLY A 427 -11.64 -53.59 23.88
N GLN A 428 -10.68 -54.52 23.80
CA GLN A 428 -10.24 -55.10 22.53
C GLN A 428 -11.37 -55.84 21.81
N ARG A 429 -12.21 -56.56 22.57
CA ARG A 429 -13.41 -57.25 22.04
C ARG A 429 -14.47 -56.26 21.53
N ALA A 430 -14.63 -55.11 22.20
CA ALA A 430 -15.50 -54.04 21.73
C ALA A 430 -14.99 -53.40 20.43
N LEU A 431 -13.70 -53.03 20.37
CA LEU A 431 -13.08 -52.50 19.14
C LEU A 431 -13.16 -53.51 17.98
N ALA A 432 -13.00 -54.80 18.28
CA ALA A 432 -13.19 -55.88 17.33
C ALA A 432 -14.61 -55.98 16.78
N ALA A 433 -15.63 -55.77 17.61
CA ALA A 433 -17.02 -55.69 17.14
C ALA A 433 -17.28 -54.42 16.31
N CYS A 434 -16.64 -53.29 16.66
CA CYS A 434 -16.71 -52.07 15.85
C CYS A 434 -16.11 -52.24 14.45
N ASN A 435 -14.93 -52.86 14.33
CA ASN A 435 -14.31 -53.12 13.03
C ASN A 435 -15.17 -54.06 12.16
N ASP A 436 -15.78 -55.07 12.78
CA ASP A 436 -16.67 -56.03 12.09
C ASP A 436 -17.93 -55.33 11.55
N ALA A 437 -18.56 -54.49 12.38
CA ALA A 437 -19.67 -53.66 11.94
C ALA A 437 -19.26 -52.66 10.85
N ALA A 438 -18.07 -52.08 10.94
CA ALA A 438 -17.54 -51.12 9.98
C ALA A 438 -17.33 -51.73 8.57
N LEU A 439 -16.92 -52.99 8.49
CA LEU A 439 -16.82 -53.68 7.19
C LEU A 439 -18.18 -53.80 6.49
N ALA A 440 -19.25 -54.01 7.25
CA ALA A 440 -20.62 -54.13 6.73
C ALA A 440 -21.24 -52.79 6.29
N ALA A 441 -20.65 -51.65 6.69
CA ALA A 441 -21.20 -50.32 6.40
C ALA A 441 -21.03 -49.86 4.93
N GLY A 442 -20.25 -50.59 4.13
CA GLY A 442 -19.91 -50.23 2.75
C GLY A 442 -18.59 -49.45 2.62
N ASP A 443 -18.27 -49.07 1.39
CA ASP A 443 -16.98 -48.46 1.05
C ASP A 443 -17.00 -46.93 1.17
N ASN A 444 -15.84 -46.35 1.47
CA ASN A 444 -15.61 -44.92 1.61
C ASN A 444 -16.49 -44.27 2.70
N LYS A 445 -16.61 -44.95 3.85
CA LYS A 445 -17.45 -44.52 4.97
C LYS A 445 -16.67 -44.07 6.19
N ILE A 446 -17.19 -43.07 6.88
CA ILE A 446 -16.87 -42.74 8.27
C ILE A 446 -17.99 -43.31 9.13
N VAL A 447 -17.65 -44.23 10.02
CA VAL A 447 -18.63 -44.85 10.91
C VAL A 447 -18.29 -44.53 12.36
N THR A 448 -19.30 -44.16 13.15
CA THR A 448 -19.15 -43.99 14.60
C THR A 448 -19.67 -45.24 15.30
N CYS A 449 -18.85 -45.81 16.17
CA CYS A 449 -19.21 -47.04 16.90
C CYS A 449 -19.41 -46.77 18.39
N ALA A 450 -20.46 -47.35 18.96
CA ALA A 450 -20.74 -47.33 20.40
C ALA A 450 -21.35 -48.66 20.86
N GLN A 451 -21.31 -48.92 22.17
CA GLN A 451 -22.02 -50.06 22.75
C GLN A 451 -23.53 -49.84 22.64
N LYS A 452 -24.28 -50.89 22.30
CA LYS A 452 -25.75 -50.84 22.34
C LYS A 452 -26.26 -50.48 23.72
N ALA A 453 -27.35 -49.72 23.77
CA ALA A 453 -27.97 -49.26 25.02
C ALA A 453 -28.39 -50.42 25.95
N ASP A 454 -28.72 -51.59 25.40
CA ASP A 454 -29.07 -52.80 26.17
C ASP A 454 -27.86 -53.51 26.80
N LYS A 455 -26.65 -53.05 26.48
CA LYS A 455 -25.35 -53.61 26.87
C LYS A 455 -25.22 -55.12 26.62
N SER A 456 -25.94 -55.66 25.66
CA SER A 456 -25.96 -57.08 25.33
C SER A 456 -24.60 -57.57 24.82
N GLN A 457 -24.47 -58.89 24.62
CA GLN A 457 -23.37 -59.48 23.87
C GLN A 457 -23.86 -59.89 22.48
N ASP A 458 -22.95 -59.83 21.50
CA ASP A 458 -23.22 -60.37 20.17
C ASP A 458 -23.13 -61.91 20.16
N ALA A 459 -23.47 -62.51 19.02
CA ALA A 459 -23.41 -63.96 18.84
C ALA A 459 -22.00 -64.57 19.03
N LYS A 460 -20.95 -63.74 19.04
CA LYS A 460 -19.55 -64.15 19.23
C LYS A 460 -19.09 -63.96 20.68
N GLY A 461 -19.98 -63.56 21.60
CA GLY A 461 -19.65 -63.27 23.00
C GLY A 461 -18.78 -62.02 23.17
N ARG A 462 -18.82 -61.09 22.22
CA ARG A 462 -18.24 -59.74 22.37
C ARG A 462 -19.31 -58.79 22.92
N PRO A 463 -18.96 -57.65 23.51
CA PRO A 463 -19.92 -56.57 23.71
C PRO A 463 -20.65 -56.27 22.40
N ALA A 464 -21.97 -56.20 22.42
CA ALA A 464 -22.75 -55.86 21.25
C ALA A 464 -22.56 -54.36 20.94
N MET A 465 -21.92 -54.09 19.81
CA MET A 465 -21.67 -52.75 19.33
C MET A 465 -22.64 -52.41 18.19
N GLU A 466 -22.90 -51.13 18.00
CA GLU A 466 -23.69 -50.61 16.89
C GLU A 466 -23.02 -49.39 16.24
N LEU A 467 -23.34 -49.18 14.95
CA LEU A 467 -22.93 -47.98 14.24
C LEU A 467 -23.97 -46.89 14.50
N THR A 468 -23.63 -45.91 15.33
CA THR A 468 -24.52 -44.79 15.66
C THR A 468 -24.53 -43.74 14.55
N SER A 469 -23.55 -43.76 13.64
CA SER A 469 -23.53 -42.95 12.42
C SER A 469 -22.81 -43.67 11.29
N VAL A 470 -23.26 -43.47 10.05
CA VAL A 470 -22.61 -43.94 8.81
C VAL A 470 -22.69 -42.80 7.79
N ASN A 471 -21.56 -42.16 7.53
CA ASN A 471 -21.46 -41.03 6.62
C ASN A 471 -20.46 -41.33 5.50
N ASP A 472 -20.62 -40.70 4.33
CA ASP A 472 -19.58 -40.72 3.30
C ASP A 472 -18.33 -39.96 3.77
N ILE A 473 -17.15 -40.46 3.39
CA ILE A 473 -15.91 -39.70 3.57
C ILE A 473 -15.95 -38.52 2.61
N ALA A 474 -15.97 -37.31 3.17
CA ALA A 474 -15.76 -36.09 2.42
C ALA A 474 -14.26 -35.96 2.10
N PHE A 475 -13.81 -36.70 1.08
CA PHE A 475 -12.42 -36.66 0.66
C PHE A 475 -12.02 -35.23 0.31
N LYS A 476 -10.89 -34.81 0.87
CA LYS A 476 -10.25 -33.54 0.59
C LYS A 476 -9.30 -33.73 -0.58
N THR A 477 -9.45 -32.89 -1.59
CA THR A 477 -8.70 -32.96 -2.85
C THR A 477 -8.02 -31.61 -3.10
N VAL A 478 -6.81 -31.64 -3.67
CA VAL A 478 -6.20 -30.42 -4.21
C VAL A 478 -6.95 -29.99 -5.47
N PRO A 479 -6.88 -28.70 -5.87
CA PRO A 479 -7.52 -28.26 -7.11
C PRO A 479 -6.84 -28.87 -8.34
N GLY A 480 -7.56 -28.91 -9.46
CA GLY A 480 -7.01 -29.29 -10.77
C GLY A 480 -6.04 -28.26 -11.34
N LYS A 481 -5.52 -28.52 -12.55
CA LYS A 481 -4.59 -27.60 -13.23
C LYS A 481 -5.33 -26.37 -13.80
N PRO A 482 -4.87 -25.14 -13.51
CA PRO A 482 -5.33 -23.94 -14.20
C PRO A 482 -4.91 -23.96 -15.68
N THR A 483 -5.51 -23.11 -16.51
CA THR A 483 -5.15 -22.97 -17.94
C THR A 483 -4.75 -21.53 -18.23
N ILE A 484 -3.49 -21.29 -18.62
CA ILE A 484 -3.03 -19.97 -19.06
C ILE A 484 -3.67 -19.66 -20.42
N THR A 485 -4.38 -18.54 -20.52
CA THR A 485 -5.03 -18.09 -21.76
C THR A 485 -4.17 -17.11 -22.54
N SER A 486 -3.40 -16.26 -21.86
CA SER A 486 -2.43 -15.36 -22.50
C SER A 486 -1.39 -14.84 -21.52
N VAL A 487 -0.22 -14.47 -22.04
CA VAL A 487 0.80 -13.70 -21.32
C VAL A 487 1.14 -12.47 -22.16
N GLY A 488 0.70 -11.30 -21.70
CA GLY A 488 1.02 -10.00 -22.28
C GLY A 488 2.30 -9.41 -21.69
N SER A 489 2.88 -8.44 -22.39
CA SER A 489 4.08 -7.72 -21.97
C SER A 489 3.73 -6.44 -21.18
N ALA A 490 4.63 -6.05 -20.27
CA ALA A 490 4.64 -4.76 -19.58
C ALA A 490 6.09 -4.39 -19.20
N ASP A 491 6.30 -3.15 -18.75
CA ASP A 491 7.60 -2.70 -18.24
C ASP A 491 7.99 -3.49 -16.99
N LYS A 492 9.08 -4.25 -17.09
CA LYS A 492 9.61 -5.11 -16.05
C LYS A 492 8.53 -5.96 -15.38
N ALA A 493 7.55 -6.36 -16.16
CA ALA A 493 6.39 -7.10 -15.70
C ALA A 493 5.75 -7.89 -16.85
N LEU A 494 4.90 -8.86 -16.49
CA LEU A 494 4.11 -9.65 -17.43
C LEU A 494 2.63 -9.60 -17.03
N LYS A 495 1.73 -9.51 -18.00
CA LYS A 495 0.28 -9.52 -17.81
C LYS A 495 -0.24 -10.94 -18.03
N LEU A 496 -0.40 -11.70 -16.96
CA LEU A 496 -0.85 -13.09 -17.01
C LEU A 496 -2.38 -13.16 -17.03
N SER A 497 -2.95 -13.88 -18.00
CA SER A 497 -4.37 -14.27 -18.01
C SER A 497 -4.50 -15.79 -17.94
N PHE A 498 -5.40 -16.29 -17.10
CA PHE A 498 -5.67 -17.72 -16.97
C PHE A 498 -7.10 -17.99 -16.49
N THR A 499 -7.59 -19.21 -16.71
CA THR A 499 -8.86 -19.70 -16.14
C THR A 499 -8.61 -20.63 -14.96
N ALA A 500 -9.52 -20.56 -13.97
CA ALA A 500 -9.57 -21.51 -12.88
C ALA A 500 -9.68 -22.97 -13.39
N PRO A 501 -9.18 -23.96 -12.64
CA PRO A 501 -9.40 -25.36 -12.97
C PRO A 501 -10.89 -25.72 -12.90
N THR A 502 -11.31 -26.69 -13.72
CA THR A 502 -12.69 -27.20 -13.68
C THR A 502 -13.01 -27.94 -12.38
N ASP A 503 -12.01 -28.59 -11.79
CA ASP A 503 -12.06 -29.13 -10.42
C ASP A 503 -11.38 -28.14 -9.48
N LEU A 504 -12.16 -27.47 -8.63
CA LEU A 504 -11.64 -26.49 -7.67
C LEU A 504 -11.04 -27.15 -6.42
N GLY A 505 -11.12 -28.47 -6.32
CA GLY A 505 -10.72 -29.22 -5.13
C GLY A 505 -11.74 -29.09 -4.00
N ASN A 506 -11.47 -29.81 -2.91
CA ASN A 506 -12.28 -29.77 -1.70
C ASN A 506 -11.37 -29.63 -0.47
N PRO A 507 -11.42 -28.50 0.27
CA PRO A 507 -12.19 -27.27 -0.03
C PRO A 507 -11.71 -26.59 -1.32
N HIS A 508 -12.48 -25.62 -1.81
CA HIS A 508 -12.16 -24.91 -3.04
C HIS A 508 -10.80 -24.19 -2.98
N VAL A 509 -10.28 -23.88 -4.16
CA VAL A 509 -9.08 -23.05 -4.36
C VAL A 509 -9.13 -21.78 -3.52
N THR A 510 -7.98 -21.43 -2.94
CA THR A 510 -7.82 -20.26 -2.07
C THR A 510 -6.90 -19.21 -2.67
N LYS A 511 -5.94 -19.64 -3.52
CA LYS A 511 -5.02 -18.75 -4.23
C LYS A 511 -4.41 -19.44 -5.44
N TYR A 512 -3.74 -18.65 -6.27
CA TYR A 512 -2.89 -19.14 -7.35
C TYR A 512 -1.44 -18.73 -7.13
N GLN A 513 -0.52 -19.53 -7.64
CA GLN A 513 0.90 -19.25 -7.63
C GLN A 513 1.49 -19.43 -9.02
N TYR A 514 2.52 -18.68 -9.35
CA TYR A 514 3.26 -18.80 -10.61
C TYR A 514 4.75 -19.09 -10.35
N GLY A 515 5.44 -19.62 -11.36
CA GLY A 515 6.87 -19.91 -11.33
C GLY A 515 7.49 -20.02 -12.73
N PHE A 516 8.81 -20.27 -12.79
CA PHE A 516 9.62 -20.15 -14.00
C PHE A 516 10.39 -21.42 -14.50
N ALA A 517 10.56 -22.46 -13.66
CA ALA A 517 11.05 -23.80 -14.04
C ALA A 517 9.99 -24.94 -13.88
N ALA A 518 9.48 -25.52 -14.96
CA ALA A 518 8.27 -26.36 -14.97
C ALA A 518 8.35 -27.66 -14.13
N ASP A 519 9.56 -28.05 -13.72
CA ASP A 519 9.86 -29.38 -13.20
C ASP A 519 10.17 -29.38 -11.69
N ALA A 520 10.06 -28.24 -11.00
CA ALA A 520 10.44 -28.10 -9.59
C ALA A 520 9.23 -28.15 -8.63
N PRO A 521 8.89 -29.30 -8.03
CA PRO A 521 7.88 -29.37 -6.97
C PRO A 521 8.24 -28.49 -5.75
N ASP A 522 9.53 -28.22 -5.54
CA ASP A 522 10.10 -27.40 -4.45
C ASP A 522 10.65 -26.02 -4.92
N GLY A 523 10.23 -25.52 -6.09
CA GLY A 523 10.69 -24.21 -6.59
C GLY A 523 10.18 -23.01 -5.77
N ASP A 524 10.80 -21.84 -5.96
CA ASP A 524 10.33 -20.58 -5.38
C ASP A 524 9.02 -20.14 -6.08
N TRP A 525 7.89 -20.43 -5.44
CA TRP A 525 6.56 -20.07 -5.94
C TRP A 525 6.15 -18.69 -5.47
N ILE A 526 5.68 -17.87 -6.41
CA ILE A 526 5.24 -16.52 -6.13
C ILE A 526 3.71 -16.49 -6.20
N ASP A 527 3.07 -15.88 -5.20
CA ASP A 527 1.63 -15.73 -5.19
C ASP A 527 1.22 -14.80 -6.35
N VAL A 528 0.23 -15.23 -7.15
CA VAL A 528 -0.39 -14.35 -8.14
C VAL A 528 -1.11 -13.24 -7.36
N PRO A 529 -0.85 -11.95 -7.65
CA PRO A 529 -1.49 -10.85 -6.93
C PRO A 529 -3.01 -10.97 -6.94
N ALA A 530 -3.63 -10.80 -5.77
CA ALA A 530 -5.07 -10.85 -5.65
C ALA A 530 -5.69 -9.63 -6.37
N GLY A 531 -6.41 -9.86 -7.46
CA GLY A 531 -7.34 -8.89 -8.04
C GLY A 531 -8.61 -8.76 -7.20
N SER A 532 -9.58 -7.96 -7.66
CA SER A 532 -10.92 -7.86 -7.05
C SER A 532 -11.78 -9.12 -7.26
N GLY A 533 -11.32 -10.08 -8.07
CA GLY A 533 -11.96 -11.37 -8.29
C GLY A 533 -11.80 -12.36 -7.13
N THR A 534 -12.65 -13.39 -7.10
CA THR A 534 -12.57 -14.50 -6.13
C THR A 534 -11.57 -15.56 -6.59
N PRO A 535 -10.97 -16.37 -5.69
CA PRO A 535 -10.13 -17.51 -6.10
C PRO A 535 -10.82 -18.48 -7.07
N ASP A 536 -12.14 -18.64 -7.00
CA ASP A 536 -12.90 -19.50 -7.93
C ASP A 536 -13.08 -18.85 -9.32
N ASN A 537 -12.91 -17.54 -9.42
CA ASN A 537 -13.02 -16.75 -10.64
C ASN A 537 -12.05 -15.55 -10.59
N PRO A 538 -10.76 -15.79 -10.84
CA PRO A 538 -9.73 -14.77 -10.70
C PRO A 538 -9.89 -13.68 -11.76
N GLU A 539 -9.76 -12.42 -11.35
CA GLU A 539 -9.77 -11.27 -12.27
C GLU A 539 -8.50 -11.27 -13.14
N GLN A 540 -8.64 -10.95 -14.43
CA GLN A 540 -7.57 -11.04 -15.43
C GLN A 540 -7.49 -9.76 -16.29
N PRO A 541 -6.30 -9.36 -16.77
CA PRO A 541 -4.98 -9.97 -16.51
C PRO A 541 -4.39 -9.58 -15.15
N ALA A 542 -3.75 -10.53 -14.47
CA ALA A 542 -2.92 -10.26 -13.30
C ALA A 542 -1.54 -9.71 -13.71
N LEU A 543 -1.08 -8.65 -13.04
CA LEU A 543 0.24 -8.05 -13.29
C LEU A 543 1.32 -8.74 -12.43
N LEU A 544 2.22 -9.48 -13.08
CA LEU A 544 3.35 -10.14 -12.45
C LEU A 544 4.55 -9.17 -12.43
N THR A 545 5.04 -8.81 -11.24
CA THR A 545 6.16 -7.86 -11.07
C THR A 545 7.43 -8.51 -10.52
N GLN A 546 7.36 -9.76 -10.08
CA GLN A 546 8.51 -10.50 -9.55
C GLN A 546 8.94 -11.61 -10.53
N GLY A 547 10.20 -11.53 -10.96
CA GLY A 547 10.87 -12.50 -11.84
C GLY A 547 11.59 -13.62 -11.06
N PRO A 548 12.28 -14.54 -11.77
CA PRO A 548 12.99 -15.68 -11.16
C PRO A 548 14.22 -15.27 -10.34
N ASP A 549 14.52 -15.98 -9.23
CA ASP A 549 15.76 -15.77 -8.48
C ASP A 549 16.99 -16.31 -9.24
N ILE A 550 17.92 -15.43 -9.66
CA ILE A 550 19.19 -15.73 -10.32
C ILE A 550 20.39 -15.66 -9.35
N GLY A 551 20.15 -15.68 -8.03
CA GLY A 551 21.18 -15.89 -7.01
C GLY A 551 21.51 -14.68 -6.13
N GLY A 552 20.52 -13.90 -5.69
CA GLY A 552 20.76 -12.70 -4.87
C GLY A 552 19.61 -12.18 -4.01
N GLY A 553 18.41 -12.77 -4.06
CA GLY A 553 17.22 -12.30 -3.34
C GLY A 553 16.46 -11.21 -4.11
N PHE A 554 15.17 -11.49 -4.36
CA PHE A 554 14.18 -10.70 -5.12
C PHE A 554 14.68 -10.10 -6.45
N ASN A 555 14.37 -10.77 -7.57
CA ASN A 555 14.68 -10.24 -8.89
C ASN A 555 13.45 -9.69 -9.61
N GLU A 556 13.68 -8.56 -10.26
CA GLU A 556 12.77 -7.89 -11.16
C GLU A 556 12.82 -8.57 -12.55
N PHE A 557 11.75 -8.48 -13.34
CA PHE A 557 11.82 -8.90 -14.73
C PHE A 557 12.77 -8.01 -15.53
N ILE A 558 13.49 -8.62 -16.46
CA ILE A 558 14.40 -7.92 -17.38
C ILE A 558 13.68 -7.77 -18.72
N ASN A 559 13.49 -6.51 -19.14
CA ASN A 559 12.89 -6.20 -20.43
C ASN A 559 13.66 -6.82 -21.59
N GLY A 560 12.92 -7.34 -22.58
CA GLY A 560 13.47 -8.08 -23.71
C GLY A 560 13.91 -9.52 -23.43
N SER A 561 13.93 -9.97 -22.16
CA SER A 561 14.25 -11.37 -21.82
C SER A 561 13.02 -12.27 -21.92
N ILE A 562 13.19 -13.48 -22.45
CA ILE A 562 12.09 -14.46 -22.55
C ILE A 562 11.99 -15.23 -21.23
N TYR A 563 10.80 -15.29 -20.66
CA TYR A 563 10.47 -16.07 -19.46
C TYR A 563 9.45 -17.16 -19.79
N GLN A 564 9.69 -18.37 -19.29
CA GLN A 564 8.70 -19.45 -19.29
C GLN A 564 7.88 -19.34 -18.00
N ILE A 565 6.55 -19.39 -18.09
CA ILE A 565 5.64 -19.20 -16.96
C ILE A 565 4.67 -20.36 -16.91
N TYR A 566 4.38 -20.83 -15.71
CA TYR A 566 3.30 -21.76 -15.40
C TYR A 566 2.59 -21.30 -14.12
N VAL A 567 1.34 -21.73 -13.95
CA VAL A 567 0.47 -21.35 -12.84
C VAL A 567 -0.08 -22.60 -12.17
N ARG A 568 -0.21 -22.61 -10.84
CA ARG A 568 -0.91 -23.65 -10.09
C ARG A 568 -1.96 -23.07 -9.15
N ALA A 569 -3.03 -23.82 -8.92
CA ALA A 569 -4.05 -23.53 -7.92
C ALA A 569 -3.67 -24.13 -6.57
N VAL A 570 -3.99 -23.46 -5.46
CA VAL A 570 -3.68 -23.91 -4.09
C VAL A 570 -4.91 -23.77 -3.22
N ASN A 571 -5.23 -24.82 -2.45
CA ASN A 571 -6.24 -24.79 -1.40
C ASN A 571 -5.64 -25.19 -0.04
N ALA A 572 -6.48 -25.35 0.98
CA ALA A 572 -6.07 -25.76 2.32
C ALA A 572 -5.46 -27.17 2.41
N VAL A 573 -5.64 -28.01 1.38
CA VAL A 573 -5.03 -29.36 1.28
C VAL A 573 -3.62 -29.27 0.72
N GLY A 574 -3.41 -28.37 -0.24
CA GLY A 574 -2.12 -28.15 -0.88
C GLY A 574 -2.25 -27.64 -2.30
N SER A 575 -1.15 -27.74 -3.03
CA SER A 575 -1.03 -27.26 -4.41
C SER A 575 -1.50 -28.31 -5.41
N GLY A 576 -2.32 -27.88 -6.36
CA GLY A 576 -2.71 -28.65 -7.53
C GLY A 576 -1.60 -28.77 -8.58
N PRO A 577 -1.82 -29.54 -9.65
CA PRO A 577 -0.88 -29.61 -10.77
C PRO A 577 -0.69 -28.26 -11.45
N VAL A 578 0.48 -28.07 -12.06
CA VAL A 578 0.82 -26.84 -12.80
C VAL A 578 0.11 -26.81 -14.16
N SER A 579 -0.15 -25.61 -14.67
CA SER A 579 -0.65 -25.37 -16.02
C SER A 579 0.38 -25.82 -17.07
N ASP A 580 -0.05 -25.85 -18.33
CA ASP A 580 0.90 -25.92 -19.44
C ASP A 580 1.75 -24.63 -19.48
N VAL A 581 3.00 -24.73 -19.93
CA VAL A 581 3.96 -23.62 -19.96
C VAL A 581 3.60 -22.62 -21.06
N MET A 582 3.66 -21.32 -20.75
CA MET A 582 3.56 -20.24 -21.72
C MET A 582 4.76 -19.29 -21.60
N THR A 583 5.24 -18.76 -22.72
CA THR A 583 6.34 -17.78 -22.73
C THR A 583 5.82 -16.36 -22.71
N GLY A 584 6.48 -15.48 -21.94
CA GLY A 584 6.26 -14.04 -21.97
C GLY A 584 7.58 -13.28 -22.03
N THR A 585 7.59 -12.17 -22.77
CA THR A 585 8.73 -11.27 -22.88
C THR A 585 8.29 -9.90 -22.37
N PRO A 586 8.81 -9.40 -21.23
CA PRO A 586 8.55 -8.05 -20.78
C PRO A 586 9.01 -7.08 -21.87
N ALA A 587 8.22 -6.03 -22.09
CA ALA A 587 8.40 -5.21 -23.29
C ALA A 587 9.70 -4.39 -23.21
N PRO A 588 10.40 -4.17 -24.33
CA PRO A 588 11.65 -3.42 -24.33
C PRO A 588 11.40 -1.98 -23.83
N VAL A 589 12.34 -1.45 -23.04
CA VAL A 589 12.32 -0.03 -22.69
C VAL A 589 12.60 0.78 -23.96
N PRO A 590 11.81 1.82 -24.28
CA PRO A 590 12.13 2.71 -25.40
C PRO A 590 13.48 3.41 -25.20
N LEU A 591 14.23 3.67 -26.27
CA LEU A 591 15.39 4.54 -26.21
C LEU A 591 14.97 6.01 -25.97
N PRO A 592 15.83 6.85 -25.38
CA PRO A 592 15.52 8.26 -25.16
C PRO A 592 15.21 8.98 -26.49
N PRO A 593 14.21 9.88 -26.53
CA PRO A 593 13.93 10.70 -27.71
C PRO A 593 15.12 11.59 -28.07
N THR A 594 15.25 11.97 -29.34
CA THR A 594 16.20 13.01 -29.76
C THR A 594 15.49 14.35 -29.87
N ILE A 595 15.94 15.37 -29.14
CA ILE A 595 15.42 16.73 -29.26
C ILE A 595 16.16 17.44 -30.40
N ASN A 596 15.48 17.68 -31.51
CA ASN A 596 16.04 18.29 -32.72
C ASN A 596 16.18 19.81 -32.57
N SER A 597 15.16 20.46 -32.00
CA SER A 597 15.17 21.89 -31.68
C SER A 597 14.18 22.23 -30.58
N VAL A 598 14.41 23.37 -29.90
CA VAL A 598 13.54 23.92 -28.85
C VAL A 598 13.25 25.38 -29.20
N THR A 599 11.98 25.68 -29.41
CA THR A 599 11.49 27.04 -29.68
C THR A 599 10.79 27.56 -28.42
N PRO A 600 11.30 28.63 -27.77
CA PRO A 600 10.67 29.19 -26.59
C PRO A 600 9.35 29.89 -26.97
N GLY A 601 8.29 29.59 -26.23
CA GLY A 601 7.00 30.28 -26.27
C GLY A 601 6.72 31.04 -24.96
N LYS A 602 5.50 31.56 -24.81
CA LYS A 602 5.11 32.26 -23.59
C LYS A 602 4.64 31.27 -22.54
N TYR A 603 5.41 31.12 -21.47
CA TYR A 603 5.25 29.99 -20.53
C TYR A 603 5.33 28.63 -21.22
N SER A 604 5.95 28.54 -22.38
CA SER A 604 5.93 27.29 -23.11
C SER A 604 7.23 27.01 -23.84
N ALA A 605 7.38 25.76 -24.24
CA ALA A 605 8.42 25.30 -25.12
C ALA A 605 7.77 24.43 -26.20
N GLU A 606 8.03 24.75 -27.46
CA GLU A 606 7.74 23.86 -28.59
C GLU A 606 9.01 23.06 -28.88
N LEU A 607 8.89 21.73 -28.90
CA LEU A 607 9.99 20.80 -29.10
C LEU A 607 9.77 20.05 -30.41
N ASP A 608 10.72 20.18 -31.33
CA ASP A 608 10.84 19.25 -32.45
C ASP A 608 11.62 18.02 -31.96
N VAL A 609 11.01 16.84 -32.06
CA VAL A 609 11.50 15.60 -31.44
C VAL A 609 11.49 14.47 -32.47
N THR A 610 12.56 13.67 -32.47
CA THR A 610 12.60 12.37 -33.15
C THR A 610 12.40 11.27 -32.12
N GLU A 611 11.40 10.41 -32.36
CA GLU A 611 11.14 9.23 -31.52
C GLU A 611 12.39 8.35 -31.38
N GLY A 612 12.63 7.86 -30.17
CA GLY A 612 13.63 6.82 -29.89
C GLY A 612 13.22 5.47 -30.48
N ASP A 613 14.17 4.54 -30.63
CA ASP A 613 13.83 3.17 -31.00
C ASP A 613 12.99 2.52 -29.89
N THR A 614 11.73 2.25 -30.20
CA THR A 614 10.76 1.63 -29.29
C THR A 614 10.68 0.11 -29.44
N GLY A 615 11.49 -0.49 -30.31
CA GLY A 615 11.42 -1.92 -30.61
C GLY A 615 10.08 -2.36 -31.21
N GLY A 616 9.35 -1.44 -31.86
CA GLY A 616 8.05 -1.69 -32.50
C GLY A 616 6.83 -1.45 -31.61
N VAL A 617 7.00 -0.90 -30.41
CA VAL A 617 5.90 -0.48 -29.52
C VAL A 617 5.56 0.99 -29.78
N GLY A 618 4.28 1.35 -29.93
CA GLY A 618 3.89 2.76 -30.08
C GLY A 618 4.20 3.60 -28.84
N VAL A 619 4.55 4.87 -29.01
CA VAL A 619 4.65 5.85 -27.93
C VAL A 619 3.25 6.21 -27.44
N ASP A 620 2.99 6.00 -26.15
CA ASP A 620 1.70 6.30 -25.53
C ASP A 620 1.62 7.76 -25.06
N SER A 621 2.76 8.32 -24.63
CA SER A 621 2.89 9.72 -24.22
C SER A 621 4.35 10.11 -24.05
N TYR A 622 4.60 11.41 -23.88
CA TYR A 622 5.88 11.94 -23.43
C TYR A 622 5.73 12.51 -22.01
N GLU A 623 6.83 12.53 -21.26
CA GLU A 623 6.90 13.17 -19.95
C GLU A 623 8.06 14.14 -19.91
N TYR A 624 7.91 15.22 -19.15
CA TYR A 624 8.96 16.20 -18.95
C TYR A 624 9.17 16.49 -17.46
N ARG A 625 10.33 17.06 -17.11
CA ARG A 625 10.57 17.61 -15.78
C ARG A 625 11.46 18.85 -15.82
N ILE A 626 11.38 19.67 -14.78
CA ILE A 626 12.27 20.81 -14.57
C ILE A 626 13.31 20.42 -13.54
N VAL A 627 14.58 20.46 -13.93
CA VAL A 627 15.74 20.08 -13.12
C VAL A 627 16.33 21.30 -12.40
N ALA A 628 16.36 22.46 -13.06
CA ALA A 628 16.88 23.71 -12.48
C ALA A 628 16.14 24.94 -13.03
N PRO A 629 16.09 26.06 -12.25
CA PRO A 629 16.61 26.22 -10.90
C PRO A 629 15.77 25.52 -9.82
N ALA A 630 16.37 25.22 -8.67
CA ALA A 630 15.74 24.44 -7.59
C ALA A 630 14.42 25.05 -7.06
N SER A 631 14.22 26.36 -7.21
CA SER A 631 13.00 27.07 -6.81
C SER A 631 11.76 26.65 -7.61
N VAL A 632 11.96 26.06 -8.80
CA VAL A 632 10.88 25.64 -9.72
C VAL A 632 11.08 24.20 -10.20
N ALA A 633 12.01 23.46 -9.60
CA ALA A 633 12.24 22.06 -9.95
C ALA A 633 11.00 21.22 -9.64
N GLN A 634 10.63 20.34 -10.56
CA GLN A 634 9.46 19.47 -10.45
C GLN A 634 9.80 18.05 -10.87
N ASP A 635 9.01 17.09 -10.39
CA ASP A 635 9.11 15.70 -10.81
C ASP A 635 8.46 15.49 -12.19
N TRP A 636 8.65 14.29 -12.75
CA TRP A 636 8.11 13.92 -14.07
C TRP A 636 6.61 14.18 -14.18
N THR A 637 6.26 14.94 -15.21
CA THR A 637 4.90 15.34 -15.55
C THR A 637 4.59 14.86 -16.96
N GLN A 638 3.47 14.17 -17.14
CA GLN A 638 3.04 13.69 -18.46
C GLN A 638 2.50 14.85 -19.31
N LEU A 639 2.92 14.90 -20.58
CA LEU A 639 2.36 15.83 -21.57
C LEU A 639 0.92 15.44 -21.89
N ILE A 640 0.03 16.42 -21.85
CA ILE A 640 -1.40 16.25 -22.13
C ILE A 640 -1.66 16.84 -23.53
N GLY A 641 -1.94 16.00 -24.53
CA GLY A 641 -2.17 16.47 -25.90
C GLY A 641 -1.79 15.45 -26.97
N ASP A 642 -1.60 15.93 -28.20
CA ASP A 642 -1.11 15.15 -29.34
C ASP A 642 0.32 14.65 -29.04
N THR A 643 0.57 13.37 -29.28
CA THR A 643 1.89 12.74 -29.11
C THR A 643 2.77 12.88 -30.35
N THR A 644 2.27 13.56 -31.38
CA THR A 644 2.99 13.77 -32.66
C THR A 644 3.82 15.05 -32.60
N PRO A 645 5.14 15.00 -32.86
CA PRO A 645 5.97 16.20 -32.90
C PRO A 645 5.50 17.21 -33.96
N PRO A 646 5.62 18.54 -33.71
CA PRO A 646 6.26 19.13 -32.52
C PRO A 646 5.42 19.01 -31.24
N LEU A 647 6.09 18.76 -30.12
CA LEU A 647 5.49 18.64 -28.79
C LEU A 647 5.43 20.01 -28.11
N TYR A 648 4.37 20.28 -27.35
CA TYR A 648 4.19 21.55 -26.64
C TYR A 648 4.19 21.31 -25.13
N ILE A 649 5.10 22.00 -24.42
CA ILE A 649 5.12 22.05 -22.95
C ILE A 649 4.64 23.43 -22.54
N ASP A 650 3.50 23.51 -21.86
CA ASP A 650 2.92 24.76 -21.38
C ASP A 650 3.18 24.97 -19.87
N ASP A 651 2.72 26.11 -19.34
CA ASP A 651 2.79 26.50 -17.92
C ASP A 651 4.21 26.57 -17.31
N LEU A 652 5.23 26.79 -18.14
CA LEU A 652 6.61 26.98 -17.72
C LEU A 652 6.83 28.36 -17.07
N PRO A 653 7.71 28.47 -16.04
CA PRO A 653 8.14 29.76 -15.51
C PRO A 653 8.75 30.67 -16.59
N GLY A 654 8.20 31.88 -16.76
CA GLY A 654 8.75 32.90 -17.67
C GLY A 654 10.02 33.57 -17.14
N ASP A 655 10.86 34.10 -18.03
CA ASP A 655 12.10 34.84 -17.78
C ASP A 655 13.18 34.12 -16.96
N VAL A 656 13.04 32.80 -16.81
CA VAL A 656 14.01 31.97 -16.10
C VAL A 656 14.54 30.94 -17.08
N LYS A 657 15.86 30.83 -17.17
CA LYS A 657 16.48 29.71 -17.90
C LYS A 657 16.21 28.42 -17.12
N LEU A 658 15.50 27.49 -17.77
CA LEU A 658 15.13 26.20 -17.24
C LEU A 658 16.02 25.11 -17.84
N SER A 659 16.65 24.33 -16.97
CA SER A 659 17.21 23.02 -17.34
C SER A 659 16.11 21.98 -17.21
N MET A 660 15.79 21.28 -18.30
CA MET A 660 14.68 20.34 -18.37
C MET A 660 15.12 19.01 -18.95
N GLU A 661 14.32 17.97 -18.75
CA GLU A 661 14.48 16.68 -19.39
C GLU A 661 13.15 16.21 -19.99
N LEU A 662 13.21 15.52 -21.14
CA LEU A 662 12.07 14.88 -21.81
C LEU A 662 12.31 13.37 -21.91
N ARG A 663 11.30 12.55 -21.66
CA ARG A 663 11.35 11.09 -21.90
C ARG A 663 10.09 10.59 -22.58
N GLU A 664 10.20 9.45 -23.23
CA GLU A 664 9.08 8.72 -23.85
C GLU A 664 8.49 7.72 -22.86
N ARG A 665 7.18 7.52 -22.97
CA ARG A 665 6.44 6.45 -22.29
C ARG A 665 5.76 5.59 -23.33
N THR A 666 6.03 4.29 -23.29
CA THR A 666 5.31 3.27 -24.04
C THR A 666 4.70 2.26 -23.08
N SER A 667 3.88 1.36 -23.60
CA SER A 667 3.38 0.20 -22.87
C SER A 667 4.49 -0.75 -22.38
N GLY A 668 5.72 -0.57 -22.89
CA GLY A 668 6.92 -1.28 -22.49
C GLY A 668 7.83 -0.56 -21.49
N GLY A 669 7.51 0.67 -21.10
CA GLY A 669 8.25 1.40 -20.07
C GLY A 669 8.54 2.85 -20.43
N VAL A 670 9.33 3.49 -19.59
CA VAL A 670 9.78 4.88 -19.79
C VAL A 670 11.24 4.92 -20.19
N SER A 671 11.58 5.72 -21.20
CA SER A 671 12.97 5.91 -21.62
C SER A 671 13.75 6.78 -20.61
N ALA A 672 15.06 6.87 -20.80
CA ALA A 672 15.88 7.84 -20.07
C ALA A 672 15.50 9.28 -20.46
N GLY A 673 15.77 10.24 -19.58
CA GLY A 673 15.53 11.67 -19.87
C GLY A 673 16.58 12.24 -20.81
N THR A 674 16.14 12.87 -21.90
CA THR A 674 16.95 13.69 -22.79
C THR A 674 16.96 15.14 -22.28
N PRO A 675 18.12 15.68 -21.90
CA PRO A 675 18.20 17.03 -21.35
C PRO A 675 18.08 18.10 -22.44
N PHE A 676 17.45 19.22 -22.11
CA PHE A 676 17.40 20.44 -22.93
C PHE A 676 17.28 21.69 -22.05
N GLU A 677 17.49 22.85 -22.66
CA GLU A 677 17.40 24.15 -21.99
C GLU A 677 16.37 25.02 -22.72
N VAL A 678 15.57 25.78 -21.96
CA VAL A 678 14.65 26.77 -22.52
C VAL A 678 14.55 27.98 -21.59
N THR A 679 14.41 29.18 -22.16
CA THR A 679 14.06 30.39 -21.42
C THR A 679 12.69 30.86 -21.93
N PRO A 680 11.58 30.50 -21.27
CA PRO A 680 10.24 30.94 -21.68
C PRO A 680 10.13 32.47 -21.55
N GLY A 681 9.35 33.11 -22.43
CA GLY A 681 9.27 34.58 -22.50
C GLY A 681 8.62 35.27 -21.29
N PRO A 682 8.67 36.62 -21.21
CA PRO A 682 8.27 37.36 -20.03
C PRO A 682 6.80 37.32 -19.65
N ILE A 683 6.54 37.40 -18.35
CA ILE A 683 5.19 37.45 -17.77
C ILE A 683 4.75 38.90 -17.65
N GLY A 684 3.87 39.32 -18.56
CA GLY A 684 3.22 40.61 -18.41
C GLY A 684 2.34 40.68 -17.15
N SER A 685 2.35 41.84 -16.51
CA SER A 685 1.59 42.17 -15.30
C SER A 685 0.29 42.91 -15.59
N GLU A 686 -0.69 42.80 -14.70
CA GLU A 686 -2.00 43.46 -14.78
C GLU A 686 -2.17 44.50 -13.67
N LEU A 687 -2.86 45.60 -13.98
CA LEU A 687 -3.10 46.66 -13.00
C LEU A 687 -4.31 46.33 -12.12
N THR A 688 -4.09 46.38 -10.82
CA THR A 688 -5.16 46.49 -9.82
C THR A 688 -5.23 47.92 -9.30
N THR A 689 -6.38 48.57 -9.44
CA THR A 689 -6.61 49.88 -8.81
C THR A 689 -7.10 49.75 -7.39
N LEU A 690 -6.62 50.64 -6.52
CA LEU A 690 -7.16 50.77 -5.18
C LEU A 690 -8.48 51.55 -5.23
N PRO A 691 -9.50 51.18 -4.43
CA PRO A 691 -10.74 51.96 -4.31
C PRO A 691 -10.48 53.38 -3.81
N GLU A 692 -9.48 53.54 -2.94
CA GLU A 692 -9.02 54.80 -2.41
C GLU A 692 -7.47 54.84 -2.44
N PRO A 693 -6.84 55.95 -2.84
CA PRO A 693 -5.39 56.08 -2.83
C PRO A 693 -4.80 55.86 -1.43
N LEU A 694 -3.75 55.06 -1.35
CA LEU A 694 -3.05 54.74 -0.12
C LEU A 694 -1.83 55.65 0.07
N ARG A 695 -1.81 56.43 1.16
CA ARG A 695 -0.65 57.26 1.49
C ARG A 695 0.48 56.42 2.08
N LEU A 696 1.58 56.30 1.33
CA LEU A 696 2.80 55.62 1.76
C LEU A 696 3.77 56.60 2.44
N VAL A 697 3.88 57.82 1.90
CA VAL A 697 4.73 58.88 2.46
C VAL A 697 3.92 60.16 2.58
N ASP A 698 3.99 60.84 3.72
CA ASP A 698 3.29 62.10 3.94
C ASP A 698 4.28 63.24 4.19
N ASN A 699 4.41 64.15 3.22
CA ASN A 699 5.17 65.39 3.33
C ASN A 699 6.60 65.24 3.92
N ALA A 700 7.31 64.17 3.55
CA ALA A 700 8.63 63.84 4.09
C ALA A 700 9.73 64.72 3.45
N PRO A 701 10.54 65.43 4.25
CA PRO A 701 11.62 66.27 3.72
C PRO A 701 12.80 65.41 3.25
N LEU A 702 13.21 65.58 2.00
CA LEU A 702 14.41 64.96 1.42
C LEU A 702 15.34 66.03 0.88
N ASN A 703 16.66 65.83 1.03
CA ASN A 703 17.69 66.72 0.48
C ASN A 703 18.97 65.94 0.18
N MET A 704 19.29 65.74 -1.09
CA MET A 704 20.45 64.96 -1.55
C MET A 704 20.52 63.55 -0.90
N GLN A 705 19.36 62.88 -0.83
CA GLN A 705 19.21 61.61 -0.14
C GLN A 705 18.41 60.61 -0.98
N THR A 706 18.73 59.33 -0.79
CA THR A 706 18.00 58.18 -1.31
C THR A 706 17.31 57.48 -0.15
N VAL A 707 16.00 57.21 -0.29
CA VAL A 707 15.21 56.46 0.68
C VAL A 707 14.63 55.22 0.01
N THR A 708 14.78 54.07 0.67
CA THR A 708 14.16 52.81 0.23
C THR A 708 12.84 52.60 0.96
N TYR A 709 11.76 52.41 0.22
CA TYR A 709 10.45 52.09 0.75
C TYR A 709 10.14 50.61 0.53
N ASP A 710 9.75 49.92 1.60
CA ASP A 710 9.29 48.53 1.54
C ASP A 710 7.77 48.50 1.55
N VAL A 711 7.18 48.04 0.44
CA VAL A 711 5.73 48.08 0.26
C VAL A 711 5.01 47.11 1.18
N ARG A 712 5.71 46.12 1.75
CA ARG A 712 5.12 45.09 2.64
C ARG A 712 4.82 45.61 4.04
N ASN A 713 5.49 46.68 4.48
CA ASN A 713 5.41 47.20 5.85
C ASN A 713 4.31 48.25 6.04
N LEU A 714 3.35 48.33 5.13
CA LEU A 714 2.27 49.32 5.15
C LEU A 714 1.16 48.93 6.16
N PRO A 715 0.64 49.87 6.98
CA PRO A 715 -0.52 49.61 7.83
C PRO A 715 -1.77 49.29 6.99
N GLY A 716 -2.41 48.14 7.21
CA GLY A 716 -3.62 47.73 6.48
C GLY A 716 -3.40 47.34 5.01
N ASN A 717 -2.15 47.04 4.63
CA ASN A 717 -1.64 46.98 3.26
C ASN A 717 -2.49 46.17 2.25
N PRO A 718 -3.14 46.82 1.26
CA PRO A 718 -3.80 46.16 0.15
C PRO A 718 -2.85 45.76 -1.00
N VAL A 719 -1.56 46.14 -0.94
CA VAL A 719 -0.56 45.83 -1.98
C VAL A 719 0.14 44.50 -1.66
N PRO A 720 0.03 43.49 -2.54
CA PRO A 720 0.69 42.19 -2.34
C PRO A 720 2.23 42.27 -2.42
N ALA A 721 2.91 41.36 -1.72
CA ALA A 721 4.36 41.32 -1.66
C ALA A 721 5.04 40.96 -2.99
N ASP A 722 4.28 40.34 -3.89
CA ASP A 722 4.68 39.95 -5.26
C ASP A 722 4.29 40.99 -6.31
N ALA A 723 3.92 42.21 -5.89
CA ALA A 723 3.73 43.32 -6.82
C ALA A 723 5.02 43.61 -7.60
N THR A 724 4.90 43.72 -8.92
CA THR A 724 6.01 43.95 -9.86
C THR A 724 6.26 45.43 -10.13
N ALA A 725 5.23 46.26 -9.96
CA ALA A 725 5.30 47.71 -10.03
C ALA A 725 4.14 48.35 -9.25
N LEU A 726 4.25 49.64 -8.95
CA LEU A 726 3.17 50.47 -8.41
C LEU A 726 2.79 51.57 -9.39
N ALA A 727 1.50 51.88 -9.48
CA ALA A 727 1.03 53.16 -10.01
C ALA A 727 0.90 54.13 -8.84
N ILE A 728 1.69 55.20 -8.83
CA ILE A 728 1.73 56.18 -7.74
C ILE A 728 1.45 57.58 -8.26
N ASN A 729 1.03 58.46 -7.36
CA ASN A 729 1.05 59.90 -7.55
C ASN A 729 2.09 60.49 -6.60
N LEU A 730 3.22 60.93 -7.17
CA LEU A 730 4.31 61.58 -6.45
C LEU A 730 4.02 63.08 -6.39
N THR A 731 3.88 63.64 -5.19
CA THR A 731 3.68 65.09 -5.00
C THR A 731 4.87 65.70 -4.31
N MET A 732 5.40 66.79 -4.88
CA MET A 732 6.48 67.59 -4.31
C MET A 732 5.94 68.95 -3.83
N ALA A 733 6.33 69.34 -2.62
CA ALA A 733 6.00 70.63 -2.02
C ALA A 733 7.18 71.24 -1.27
N ASN A 734 7.13 72.56 -1.08
CA ASN A 734 8.11 73.34 -0.32
C ASN A 734 9.58 73.18 -0.78
N PRO A 735 9.88 73.26 -2.08
CA PRO A 735 11.26 73.18 -2.53
C PRO A 735 12.04 74.43 -2.13
N ASN A 736 13.26 74.24 -1.64
CA ASN A 736 14.20 75.29 -1.22
C ASN A 736 15.40 75.34 -2.19
N GLY A 737 15.11 75.69 -3.44
CA GLY A 737 16.05 75.67 -4.57
C GLY A 737 15.62 74.70 -5.68
N PRO A 738 16.29 74.77 -6.85
CA PRO A 738 16.03 73.86 -7.96
C PRO A 738 16.48 72.44 -7.64
N GLY A 739 15.82 71.46 -8.25
CA GLY A 739 16.18 70.06 -8.07
C GLY A 739 15.34 69.10 -8.91
N HIS A 740 15.62 67.82 -8.75
CA HIS A 740 14.87 66.74 -9.39
C HIS A 740 14.74 65.50 -8.50
N ALA A 741 13.77 64.65 -8.82
CA ALA A 741 13.54 63.37 -8.17
C ALA A 741 13.74 62.21 -9.15
N GLU A 742 14.17 61.08 -8.62
CA GLU A 742 14.43 59.83 -9.34
C GLU A 742 13.70 58.68 -8.62
N LEU A 743 13.16 57.73 -9.38
CA LEU A 743 12.52 56.51 -8.86
C LEU A 743 13.15 55.29 -9.53
N TYR A 744 13.46 54.25 -8.76
CA TYR A 744 14.08 53.03 -9.28
C TYR A 744 13.81 51.82 -8.39
N PRO A 745 13.99 50.58 -8.90
CA PRO A 745 13.70 49.38 -8.14
C PRO A 745 14.55 49.24 -6.87
N GLY A 746 14.05 48.47 -5.89
CA GLY A 746 14.69 48.34 -4.57
C GLY A 746 16.07 47.69 -4.57
N ASN A 747 16.39 46.87 -5.56
CA ASN A 747 17.68 46.18 -5.73
C ASN A 747 18.72 47.03 -6.51
N ALA A 748 18.32 48.15 -7.10
CA ALA A 748 19.24 49.04 -7.82
C ALA A 748 20.21 49.78 -6.87
N PRO A 749 21.38 50.23 -7.35
CA PRO A 749 22.34 50.98 -6.51
C PRO A 749 21.75 52.31 -6.01
N ASP A 750 22.30 52.86 -4.92
CA ASP A 750 21.79 54.10 -4.32
C ASP A 750 21.95 55.34 -5.21
N VAL A 751 22.81 55.25 -6.22
CA VAL A 751 23.01 56.25 -7.27
C VAL A 751 23.12 55.49 -8.60
N LEU A 752 22.27 55.85 -9.58
CA LEU A 752 22.29 55.24 -10.91
C LEU A 752 23.40 55.84 -11.78
N PRO A 753 24.09 55.03 -12.61
CA PRO A 753 25.07 55.53 -13.59
C PRO A 753 24.45 56.44 -14.65
N GLN A 754 23.23 56.13 -15.10
CA GLN A 754 22.43 56.94 -15.99
C GLN A 754 21.16 57.35 -15.25
N ALA A 755 21.13 58.56 -14.71
CA ALA A 755 19.99 59.04 -13.95
C ALA A 755 18.84 59.50 -14.86
N THR A 756 17.69 58.83 -14.75
CA THR A 756 16.40 59.32 -15.24
C THR A 756 15.79 60.28 -14.21
N SER A 757 15.03 61.27 -14.66
CA SER A 757 14.35 62.21 -13.75
C SER A 757 12.85 61.99 -13.88
N VAL A 758 12.15 61.82 -12.76
CA VAL A 758 10.69 61.66 -12.74
C VAL A 758 9.96 62.94 -12.39
N MET A 759 10.64 63.91 -11.79
CA MET A 759 10.07 65.22 -11.48
C MET A 759 11.19 66.24 -11.42
N ASN A 760 10.98 67.40 -12.01
CA ASN A 760 11.94 68.50 -12.05
C ASN A 760 11.25 69.77 -11.54
N TRP A 761 11.94 70.58 -10.76
CA TRP A 761 11.36 71.79 -10.17
C TRP A 761 12.35 72.94 -10.01
N VAL A 762 11.79 74.14 -9.88
CA VAL A 762 12.47 75.32 -9.35
C VAL A 762 11.92 75.71 -7.97
N GLU A 763 12.61 76.64 -7.30
CA GLU A 763 12.19 77.11 -5.98
C GLU A 763 10.75 77.65 -5.98
N GLY A 764 9.98 77.28 -4.95
CA GLY A 764 8.58 77.66 -4.78
C GLY A 764 7.56 76.75 -5.47
N GLU A 765 7.91 75.98 -6.51
CA GLU A 765 6.94 75.15 -7.24
C GLU A 765 6.29 74.06 -6.35
N ARG A 766 5.07 73.66 -6.74
CA ARG A 766 4.36 72.51 -6.16
C ARG A 766 3.83 71.70 -7.31
N LEU A 767 4.33 70.48 -7.47
CA LEU A 767 4.06 69.64 -8.64
C LEU A 767 3.58 68.27 -8.19
N ALA A 768 2.82 67.61 -9.05
CA ALA A 768 2.45 66.22 -8.92
C ALA A 768 2.81 65.51 -10.23
N ASN A 769 3.28 64.27 -10.14
CA ASN A 769 3.49 63.39 -11.28
C ASN A 769 2.92 62.00 -10.99
N GLY A 770 1.94 61.54 -11.78
CA GLY A 770 1.42 60.18 -11.70
C GLY A 770 2.26 59.23 -12.55
N ILE A 771 2.94 58.29 -11.90
CA ILE A 771 4.01 57.51 -12.52
C ILE A 771 3.99 56.04 -12.08
N ASN A 772 4.42 55.16 -12.98
CA ASN A 772 4.67 53.76 -12.65
C ASN A 772 6.10 53.59 -12.13
N VAL A 773 6.26 52.90 -11.00
CA VAL A 773 7.57 52.56 -10.42
C VAL A 773 7.73 51.06 -10.27
N THR A 774 8.81 50.51 -10.80
CA THR A 774 9.16 49.10 -10.68
C THR A 774 9.48 48.73 -9.23
N VAL A 775 8.97 47.58 -8.78
CA VAL A 775 9.18 47.04 -7.44
C VAL A 775 10.04 45.79 -7.55
N ALA A 776 11.18 45.78 -6.86
CA ALA A 776 12.08 44.64 -6.78
C ALA A 776 12.31 44.28 -5.31
N ASP A 777 12.26 42.99 -4.97
CA ASP A 777 12.33 42.48 -3.59
C ASP A 777 11.29 43.10 -2.62
N GLY A 778 10.13 43.48 -3.17
CA GLY A 778 9.07 44.19 -2.44
C GLY A 778 9.44 45.64 -2.09
N LYS A 779 10.41 46.25 -2.78
CA LYS A 779 10.94 47.58 -2.47
C LYS A 779 11.09 48.44 -3.72
N PHE A 780 11.04 49.75 -3.53
CA PHE A 780 11.48 50.76 -4.50
C PHE A 780 12.25 51.88 -3.79
N LYS A 781 12.99 52.69 -4.54
CA LYS A 781 13.78 53.81 -4.02
C LYS A 781 13.30 55.14 -4.59
N LEU A 782 13.29 56.17 -3.75
CA LEU A 782 13.10 57.58 -4.12
C LEU A 782 14.37 58.34 -3.77
N ARG A 783 14.94 59.03 -4.75
CA ARG A 783 16.07 59.92 -4.55
C ARG A 783 15.69 61.35 -4.90
N ALA A 784 16.05 62.28 -4.04
CA ALA A 784 15.87 63.71 -4.28
C ALA A 784 17.24 64.39 -4.40
N VAL A 785 17.46 65.06 -5.53
CA VAL A 785 18.64 65.88 -5.81
C VAL A 785 18.20 67.35 -5.71
N GLY A 786 18.19 67.87 -4.49
CA GLY A 786 17.61 69.16 -4.12
C GLY A 786 16.69 69.01 -2.90
N GLN A 787 16.51 70.08 -2.12
CA GLN A 787 15.66 70.05 -0.92
C GLN A 787 14.19 70.25 -1.30
N ALA A 788 13.34 69.28 -0.98
CA ALA A 788 11.88 69.39 -1.07
C ALA A 788 11.17 68.38 -0.16
N ASN A 789 9.87 68.54 0.03
CA ASN A 789 9.04 67.58 0.75
C ASN A 789 8.24 66.72 -0.24
N PHE A 790 8.18 65.41 0.03
CA PHE A 790 7.52 64.44 -0.85
C PHE A 790 6.34 63.76 -0.17
N THR A 791 5.25 63.62 -0.92
CA THR A 791 4.11 62.75 -0.61
C THR A 791 4.02 61.68 -1.68
N VAL A 792 3.84 60.43 -1.27
CA VAL A 792 3.69 59.29 -2.18
C VAL A 792 2.35 58.64 -1.89
N ASP A 793 1.41 58.79 -2.83
CA ASP A 793 0.09 58.16 -2.76
C ASP A 793 0.04 57.03 -3.81
N VAL A 794 -0.18 55.79 -3.37
CA VAL A 794 -0.34 54.62 -4.25
C VAL A 794 -1.78 54.57 -4.75
N VAL A 795 -1.98 54.60 -6.07
CA VAL A 795 -3.32 54.53 -6.69
C VAL A 795 -3.65 53.14 -7.23
N GLY A 796 -2.62 52.29 -7.43
CA GLY A 796 -2.77 50.91 -7.85
C GLY A 796 -1.43 50.16 -7.82
N TYR A 797 -1.48 48.86 -8.08
CA TYR A 797 -0.32 47.99 -8.17
C TYR A 797 -0.43 47.02 -9.35
N TYR A 798 0.71 46.64 -9.91
CA TYR A 798 0.83 45.63 -10.95
C TYR A 798 1.26 44.29 -10.34
N ARG A 799 0.64 43.20 -10.79
CA ARG A 799 1.05 41.82 -10.45
C ARG A 799 1.11 40.98 -11.70
N LEU A 800 1.98 39.98 -11.68
CA LEU A 800 2.03 38.96 -12.73
C LEU A 800 0.63 38.36 -12.95
N HIS A 801 0.27 38.13 -14.20
CA HIS A 801 -0.96 37.40 -14.51
C HIS A 801 -0.92 36.00 -13.88
N GLU A 802 -1.91 35.68 -13.03
CA GLU A 802 -2.05 34.34 -12.47
C GLU A 802 -2.65 33.41 -13.54
N ALA A 803 -1.86 32.47 -14.08
CA ALA A 803 -2.42 31.36 -14.84
C ALA A 803 -3.39 30.60 -13.92
N VAL A 804 -4.63 30.42 -14.38
CA VAL A 804 -5.66 29.69 -13.64
C VAL A 804 -5.09 28.34 -13.23
N LYS A 805 -4.98 28.09 -11.91
CA LYS A 805 -4.65 26.76 -11.37
C LYS A 805 -5.72 25.76 -11.79
N LEU A 806 -5.52 25.07 -12.90
CA LEU A 806 -6.06 23.73 -13.15
C LEU A 806 -5.05 22.77 -12.48
N VAL A 807 -5.31 21.93 -11.48
CA VAL A 807 -6.46 21.33 -10.81
C VAL A 807 -5.96 20.85 -9.43
N GLN A 808 -6.77 20.87 -8.37
CA GLN A 808 -6.82 19.80 -7.36
C GLN A 808 -8.06 19.98 -6.46
N SER A 809 -8.99 19.03 -6.55
CA SER A 809 -10.15 18.91 -5.67
C SER A 809 -9.73 18.47 -4.27
N GLY A 810 -9.47 19.45 -3.40
CA GLY A 810 -9.39 19.29 -1.95
C GLY A 810 -10.40 20.23 -1.26
N PRO A 811 -11.02 19.81 -0.14
CA PRO A 811 -12.04 20.61 0.51
C PRO A 811 -11.43 21.89 1.12
N GLN A 812 -11.85 23.04 0.61
CA GLN A 812 -11.50 24.36 1.14
C GLN A 812 -12.23 24.61 2.47
N PRO A 813 -11.57 25.21 3.49
CA PRO A 813 -12.27 25.78 4.64
C PRO A 813 -13.07 27.02 4.19
N GLN A 814 -14.26 27.21 4.80
CA GLN A 814 -15.15 28.34 4.47
C GLN A 814 -14.53 29.73 4.78
N PRO A 815 -15.00 30.78 4.08
CA PRO A 815 -14.36 32.10 4.07
C PRO A 815 -14.67 32.89 5.34
N GLN A 816 -13.63 33.51 5.89
CA GLN A 816 -13.72 34.62 6.84
C GLN A 816 -13.86 35.91 6.01
N ASP A 817 -14.84 36.76 6.33
CA ASP A 817 -15.20 38.01 5.65
C ASP A 817 -14.03 38.72 4.96
N THR A 818 -13.86 38.49 3.66
CA THR A 818 -12.85 39.15 2.81
C THR A 818 -13.46 40.37 2.10
N PRO A 819 -12.69 41.45 1.90
CA PRO A 819 -13.10 42.59 1.07
C PRO A 819 -13.46 42.13 -0.36
N PRO A 820 -14.24 42.94 -1.13
CA PRO A 820 -14.59 42.60 -2.51
C PRO A 820 -13.36 42.23 -3.34
N PRO A 821 -13.46 41.27 -4.27
CA PRO A 821 -12.33 40.84 -5.08
C PRO A 821 -11.72 42.03 -5.82
N ALA A 822 -10.40 42.18 -5.69
CA ALA A 822 -9.61 43.14 -6.44
C ALA A 822 -9.78 42.87 -7.95
N VAL A 823 -10.34 43.84 -8.68
CA VAL A 823 -10.59 43.71 -10.13
C VAL A 823 -9.32 44.14 -10.87
N THR A 824 -8.63 43.19 -11.48
CA THR A 824 -7.42 43.43 -12.30
C THR A 824 -7.81 43.80 -13.74
N GLY A 825 -6.94 44.52 -14.43
CA GLY A 825 -7.18 44.96 -15.80
C GLY A 825 -5.92 45.09 -16.63
N THR A 826 -6.10 44.93 -17.94
CA THR A 826 -5.08 45.04 -19.00
C THR A 826 -5.27 46.33 -19.80
N PHE A 827 -4.20 46.94 -20.30
CA PHE A 827 -4.22 48.28 -20.89
C PHE A 827 -4.61 48.29 -22.38
N THR A 828 -5.57 49.10 -22.74
CA THR A 828 -5.96 49.40 -24.12
C THR A 828 -5.68 50.88 -24.39
N PRO A 829 -4.62 51.23 -25.16
CA PRO A 829 -4.36 52.61 -25.54
C PRO A 829 -5.43 53.12 -26.51
N LEU A 830 -5.80 54.40 -26.41
CA LEU A 830 -6.53 55.06 -27.47
C LEU A 830 -5.60 55.37 -28.64
N ALA A 831 -6.14 55.34 -29.87
CA ALA A 831 -5.39 55.73 -31.07
C ALA A 831 -4.86 57.17 -30.97
N ALA A 832 -5.66 58.08 -30.41
CA ALA A 832 -5.19 59.41 -30.01
C ALA A 832 -5.86 59.83 -28.70
N PRO A 833 -5.21 60.67 -27.87
CA PRO A 833 -5.83 61.20 -26.66
C PRO A 833 -7.15 61.94 -26.95
N VAL A 834 -8.19 61.65 -26.17
CA VAL A 834 -9.55 62.21 -26.34
C VAL A 834 -9.91 63.15 -25.20
N ARG A 835 -10.40 64.35 -25.52
CA ARG A 835 -10.88 65.31 -24.51
C ARG A 835 -12.26 64.94 -23.99
N ALA A 836 -12.34 64.50 -22.74
CA ALA A 836 -13.59 64.16 -22.06
C ALA A 836 -14.24 65.37 -21.37
N PHE A 837 -13.43 66.32 -20.88
CA PHE A 837 -13.92 67.48 -20.14
C PHE A 837 -13.08 68.73 -20.40
N GLU A 838 -13.73 69.88 -20.50
CA GLU A 838 -13.10 71.20 -20.64
C GLU A 838 -14.06 72.29 -20.17
N GLN A 839 -13.94 72.71 -18.91
CA GLN A 839 -14.76 73.79 -18.35
C GLN A 839 -14.05 74.51 -17.20
N VAL A 840 -14.65 75.62 -16.77
CA VAL A 840 -14.26 76.34 -15.55
C VAL A 840 -14.90 75.64 -14.33
N VAL A 841 -14.07 75.25 -13.37
CA VAL A 841 -14.46 74.59 -12.12
C VAL A 841 -14.39 75.60 -10.98
N GLN A 842 -15.46 75.69 -10.20
CA GLN A 842 -15.58 76.64 -9.09
C GLN A 842 -14.81 76.17 -7.84
N PRO A 843 -14.40 77.09 -6.94
CA PRO A 843 -13.84 76.75 -5.64
C PRO A 843 -14.73 75.79 -4.86
N GLY A 844 -14.18 74.66 -4.41
CA GLY A 844 -14.93 73.68 -3.63
C GLY A 844 -15.00 74.03 -2.14
N ASN A 845 -16.07 73.62 -1.46
CA ASN A 845 -16.34 73.95 -0.05
C ASN A 845 -15.86 72.87 0.95
N GLY A 846 -14.96 71.99 0.53
CA GLY A 846 -14.43 70.88 1.34
C GLY A 846 -15.30 69.62 1.33
N THR A 847 -16.31 69.53 0.45
CA THR A 847 -17.14 68.32 0.29
C THR A 847 -17.16 67.83 -1.17
N VAL A 848 -17.31 66.51 -1.36
CA VAL A 848 -17.44 65.88 -2.70
C VAL A 848 -18.61 66.46 -3.49
N ALA A 849 -19.69 66.88 -2.82
CA ALA A 849 -20.86 67.50 -3.44
C ALA A 849 -20.57 68.85 -4.13
N SER A 850 -19.44 69.50 -3.83
CA SER A 850 -19.00 70.73 -4.51
C SER A 850 -18.10 70.49 -5.72
N GLY A 851 -17.77 69.22 -6.02
CA GLY A 851 -16.99 68.85 -7.19
C GLY A 851 -17.84 68.70 -8.46
N VAL A 852 -17.17 68.68 -9.62
CA VAL A 852 -17.79 68.50 -10.92
C VAL A 852 -17.70 67.04 -11.34
N VAL A 853 -18.83 66.46 -11.74
CA VAL A 853 -18.90 65.08 -12.23
C VAL A 853 -18.48 65.03 -13.70
N VAL A 854 -17.57 64.12 -14.03
CA VAL A 854 -17.07 63.89 -15.39
C VAL A 854 -17.34 62.44 -15.78
N ASP A 855 -17.94 62.24 -16.96
CA ASP A 855 -18.21 60.93 -17.54
C ASP A 855 -17.02 60.51 -18.41
N LEU A 856 -16.27 59.50 -17.97
CA LEU A 856 -15.03 59.07 -18.65
C LEU A 856 -15.30 58.17 -19.87
N GLY A 857 -16.56 57.78 -20.12
CA GLY A 857 -16.94 57.06 -21.34
C GLY A 857 -17.33 57.97 -22.50
N LYS A 858 -17.31 59.29 -22.32
CA LYS A 858 -17.79 60.28 -23.29
C LYS A 858 -16.74 61.33 -23.59
N ASP A 859 -16.79 61.86 -24.81
CA ASP A 859 -16.06 63.07 -25.17
C ASP A 859 -16.73 64.33 -24.60
N LYS A 860 -16.08 65.48 -24.75
CA LYS A 860 -16.57 66.78 -24.26
C LYS A 860 -17.90 67.23 -24.89
N THR A 861 -18.36 66.61 -25.98
CA THR A 861 -19.66 66.88 -26.62
C THR A 861 -20.77 65.98 -26.07
N GLY A 862 -20.42 64.98 -25.25
CA GLY A 862 -21.31 63.96 -24.72
C GLY A 862 -21.47 62.73 -25.61
N ALA A 863 -20.70 62.63 -26.70
CA ALA A 863 -20.70 61.45 -27.55
C ALA A 863 -19.87 60.32 -26.92
N PRO A 864 -20.27 59.03 -27.04
CA PRO A 864 -19.47 57.92 -26.56
C PRO A 864 -18.10 57.85 -27.24
N ILE A 865 -17.06 57.52 -26.47
CA ILE A 865 -15.72 57.30 -27.02
C ILE A 865 -15.70 55.96 -27.78
N PRO A 866 -15.31 55.92 -29.07
CA PRO A 866 -15.35 54.70 -29.87
C PRO A 866 -14.52 53.55 -29.27
N GLY A 867 -15.09 52.34 -29.29
CA GLY A 867 -14.40 51.12 -28.84
C GLY A 867 -14.32 50.94 -27.32
N VAL A 868 -14.94 51.83 -26.53
CA VAL A 868 -14.90 51.78 -25.07
C VAL A 868 -16.21 51.24 -24.51
N ASP A 869 -16.13 50.13 -23.78
CA ASP A 869 -17.22 49.59 -22.98
C ASP A 869 -16.93 49.83 -21.49
N MET A 870 -17.54 50.87 -20.92
CA MET A 870 -17.32 51.26 -19.53
C MET A 870 -17.71 50.19 -18.51
N THR A 871 -18.51 49.18 -18.89
CA THR A 871 -18.84 48.06 -17.98
C THR A 871 -17.66 47.11 -17.75
N LYS A 872 -16.64 47.19 -18.61
CA LYS A 872 -15.44 46.37 -18.57
C LYS A 872 -14.19 47.16 -18.15
N VAL A 873 -14.34 48.43 -17.79
CA VAL A 873 -13.21 49.30 -17.43
C VAL A 873 -13.00 49.24 -15.91
N ASN A 874 -11.80 48.87 -15.45
CA ASN A 874 -11.42 49.01 -14.03
C ASN A 874 -10.61 50.27 -13.74
N ALA A 875 -9.98 50.89 -14.75
CA ALA A 875 -9.22 52.12 -14.59
C ALA A 875 -9.12 52.94 -15.88
N VAL A 876 -8.95 54.25 -15.73
CA VAL A 876 -8.76 55.19 -16.84
C VAL A 876 -7.44 55.93 -16.67
N VAL A 877 -6.63 55.98 -17.72
CA VAL A 877 -5.44 56.82 -17.79
C VAL A 877 -5.85 58.19 -18.33
N TYR A 878 -5.67 59.22 -17.52
CA TYR A 878 -6.06 60.59 -17.87
C TYR A 878 -4.89 61.56 -17.68
N ASN A 879 -4.89 62.63 -18.47
CA ASN A 879 -4.02 63.78 -18.30
C ASN A 879 -4.90 64.96 -17.90
N LEU A 880 -4.67 65.44 -16.69
CA LEU A 880 -5.40 66.56 -16.11
C LEU A 880 -4.60 67.82 -16.36
N THR A 881 -5.22 68.87 -16.87
CA THR A 881 -4.56 70.16 -17.10
C THR A 881 -5.31 71.27 -16.39
N GLU A 882 -4.56 72.13 -15.67
CA GLU A 882 -5.01 73.47 -15.29
C GLU A 882 -4.43 74.44 -16.32
N ALA A 883 -5.31 75.14 -17.04
CA ALA A 883 -4.93 75.89 -18.23
C ALA A 883 -4.78 77.40 -18.02
N ASP A 884 -5.39 77.96 -16.96
CA ASP A 884 -5.49 79.40 -16.75
C ASP A 884 -5.86 79.79 -15.31
N GLY A 885 -5.10 79.27 -14.34
CA GLY A 885 -5.35 79.46 -12.92
C GLY A 885 -5.11 80.91 -12.50
N THR A 886 -6.00 81.45 -11.67
CA THR A 886 -5.90 82.85 -11.16
C THR A 886 -5.49 82.94 -9.68
N ALA A 887 -5.33 81.79 -9.01
CA ALA A 887 -4.80 81.64 -7.66
C ALA A 887 -4.16 80.26 -7.53
N SER A 888 -3.19 80.07 -6.63
CA SER A 888 -2.61 78.75 -6.33
C SER A 888 -3.68 77.73 -5.92
N GLY A 889 -3.47 76.45 -6.18
CA GLY A 889 -4.40 75.42 -5.75
C GLY A 889 -3.98 74.01 -6.11
N HIS A 890 -4.91 73.08 -5.88
CA HIS A 890 -4.79 71.68 -6.27
C HIS A 890 -6.12 71.13 -6.77
N LEU A 891 -6.04 70.13 -7.65
CA LEU A 891 -7.18 69.33 -8.07
C LEU A 891 -7.11 67.96 -7.39
N ARG A 892 -8.27 67.41 -7.04
CA ARG A 892 -8.42 66.01 -6.62
C ARG A 892 -9.37 65.31 -7.57
N VAL A 893 -9.04 64.07 -7.90
CA VAL A 893 -9.88 63.20 -8.74
C VAL A 893 -10.19 61.95 -7.93
N GLN A 894 -11.46 61.56 -7.89
CA GLN A 894 -11.91 60.39 -7.15
C GLN A 894 -13.13 59.73 -7.81
N PRO A 895 -13.39 58.44 -7.54
CA PRO A 895 -14.58 57.76 -8.06
C PRO A 895 -15.87 58.52 -7.69
N TYR A 896 -16.80 58.63 -8.63
CA TYR A 896 -18.12 59.21 -8.33
C TYR A 896 -18.98 58.19 -7.57
N SER A 897 -19.66 58.65 -6.52
CA SER A 897 -20.71 57.91 -5.82
C SER A 897 -21.91 58.82 -5.60
N ALA A 898 -23.11 58.29 -5.84
CA ALA A 898 -24.36 58.99 -5.58
C ALA A 898 -24.59 59.23 -4.07
N THR A 899 -23.86 58.52 -3.20
CA THR A 899 -23.89 58.75 -1.75
C THR A 899 -22.76 59.71 -1.37
N PRO A 900 -23.04 60.84 -0.68
CA PRO A 900 -22.00 61.78 -0.26
C PRO A 900 -20.92 61.10 0.59
N GLY A 901 -19.66 61.17 0.14
CA GLY A 901 -18.48 60.64 0.83
C GLY A 901 -17.46 61.72 1.20
N ALA A 902 -16.39 61.33 1.88
CA ALA A 902 -15.25 62.20 2.16
C ALA A 902 -14.42 62.44 0.88
N LEU A 903 -13.71 63.58 0.83
CA LEU A 903 -12.72 63.83 -0.23
C LEU A 903 -11.49 62.96 -0.01
N THR A 904 -10.91 62.44 -1.09
CA THR A 904 -9.64 61.72 -1.00
C THR A 904 -8.52 62.66 -0.52
N PRO A 905 -7.51 62.16 0.22
CA PRO A 905 -6.43 63.00 0.71
C PRO A 905 -5.38 63.33 -0.35
N THR A 906 -5.43 62.71 -1.54
CA THR A 906 -4.43 62.90 -2.62
C THR A 906 -4.76 64.08 -3.52
N SER A 907 -3.74 64.85 -3.91
CA SER A 907 -3.85 65.88 -4.95
C SER A 907 -3.42 65.29 -6.29
N ALA A 908 -4.33 65.21 -7.26
CA ALA A 908 -4.05 64.74 -8.60
C ALA A 908 -3.26 65.76 -9.44
N LEU A 909 -3.28 67.05 -9.10
CA LEU A 909 -2.52 68.10 -9.78
C LEU A 909 -2.35 69.29 -8.84
N ASN A 910 -1.18 69.92 -8.86
CA ASN A 910 -0.86 71.09 -8.04
C ASN A 910 -0.32 72.21 -8.95
N TRP A 911 -0.68 73.46 -8.67
CA TRP A 911 -0.14 74.62 -9.38
C TRP A 911 0.16 75.77 -8.41
N PHE A 912 1.17 76.57 -8.76
CA PHE A 912 1.81 77.47 -7.82
C PHE A 912 1.15 78.86 -7.74
N GLY A 913 0.55 79.37 -8.82
CA GLY A 913 0.02 80.74 -8.83
C GLY A 913 -0.63 81.15 -10.15
N GLN A 914 -0.89 82.45 -10.29
CA GLN A 914 -1.55 83.00 -11.48
C GLN A 914 -0.73 82.72 -12.75
N GLY A 915 -1.40 82.18 -13.79
CA GLY A 915 -0.80 81.95 -15.10
C GLY A 915 0.09 80.71 -15.20
N ASP A 916 0.23 79.93 -14.12
CA ASP A 916 0.89 78.64 -14.12
C ASP A 916 0.04 77.61 -14.85
N VAL A 917 0.54 77.10 -15.98
CA VAL A 917 -0.11 76.03 -16.74
C VAL A 917 0.63 74.74 -16.45
N VAL A 918 -0.09 73.78 -15.92
CA VAL A 918 0.49 72.51 -15.51
C VAL A 918 -0.43 71.38 -15.91
N ALA A 919 0.17 70.25 -16.26
CA ALA A 919 -0.53 69.01 -16.48
C ALA A 919 0.08 67.90 -15.63
N ASN A 920 -0.76 66.95 -15.25
CA ASN A 920 -0.34 65.72 -14.61
C ASN A 920 -1.14 64.54 -15.17
N SER A 921 -0.46 63.48 -15.60
CA SER A 921 -1.11 62.22 -15.95
C SER A 921 -1.27 61.36 -14.72
N SER A 922 -2.36 60.61 -14.62
CA SER A 922 -2.54 59.62 -13.56
C SER A 922 -3.56 58.55 -13.97
N VAL A 923 -3.75 57.59 -13.07
CA VAL A 923 -4.72 56.51 -13.24
C VAL A 923 -5.80 56.66 -12.17
N VAL A 924 -7.06 56.55 -12.58
CA VAL A 924 -8.20 56.58 -11.64
C VAL A 924 -9.16 55.42 -11.90
N ARG A 925 -9.68 54.85 -10.82
CA ARG A 925 -10.83 53.94 -10.88
C ARG A 925 -12.12 54.77 -11.07
N PRO A 926 -12.90 54.58 -12.15
CA PRO A 926 -14.21 55.21 -12.25
C PRO A 926 -15.18 54.60 -11.23
N GLY A 927 -16.23 55.35 -10.87
CA GLY A 927 -17.39 54.77 -10.16
C GLY A 927 -18.15 53.77 -11.04
N ASP A 928 -19.10 53.04 -10.46
CA ASP A 928 -19.88 51.98 -11.14
C ASP A 928 -20.62 52.47 -12.42
N ASP A 929 -20.82 53.78 -12.54
CA ASP A 929 -21.50 54.43 -13.65
C ASP A 929 -20.54 55.11 -14.65
N GLY A 930 -19.24 54.80 -14.56
CA GLY A 930 -18.18 55.30 -15.44
C GLY A 930 -17.66 56.70 -15.11
N LYS A 931 -18.04 57.28 -13.97
CA LYS A 931 -17.80 58.70 -13.68
C LYS A 931 -16.78 58.93 -12.57
N VAL A 932 -16.18 60.11 -12.58
CA VAL A 932 -15.32 60.63 -11.51
C VAL A 932 -15.80 62.01 -11.08
N VAL A 933 -15.41 62.41 -9.87
CA VAL A 933 -15.59 63.78 -9.38
C VAL A 933 -14.25 64.49 -9.39
N ILE A 934 -14.24 65.70 -9.92
CA ILE A 934 -13.11 66.62 -9.85
C ILE A 934 -13.41 67.72 -8.86
N TYR A 935 -12.59 67.80 -7.82
CA TYR A 935 -12.67 68.85 -6.80
C TYR A 935 -11.53 69.84 -6.98
N SER A 936 -11.85 71.15 -6.91
CA SER A 936 -10.86 72.22 -6.89
C SER A 936 -10.69 72.78 -5.48
N GLY A 937 -9.47 72.69 -4.96
CA GLY A 937 -9.06 73.28 -3.68
C GLY A 937 -8.52 74.70 -3.79
N SER A 938 -8.75 75.39 -4.91
CA SER A 938 -8.30 76.77 -5.11
C SER A 938 -9.25 77.78 -4.46
N ALA A 939 -8.71 78.95 -4.10
CA ALA A 939 -9.51 80.09 -3.64
C ALA A 939 -10.27 80.81 -4.78
N ARG A 940 -9.96 80.49 -6.04
CA ARG A 940 -10.59 81.05 -7.25
C ARG A 940 -10.95 79.95 -8.24
N GLU A 941 -11.72 80.29 -9.26
CA GLU A 941 -12.06 79.36 -10.33
C GLU A 941 -10.80 78.87 -11.08
N ALA A 942 -10.85 77.61 -11.52
CA ALA A 942 -9.77 76.93 -12.25
C ALA A 942 -10.27 76.43 -13.60
N LYS A 943 -9.47 76.53 -14.66
CA LYS A 943 -9.85 76.04 -15.99
C LYS A 943 -9.30 74.62 -16.18
N VAL A 944 -10.19 73.64 -16.05
CA VAL A 944 -9.80 72.23 -15.99
C VAL A 944 -10.09 71.53 -17.31
N MET A 945 -9.10 70.79 -17.81
CA MET A 945 -9.23 69.87 -18.93
C MET A 945 -8.91 68.45 -18.49
N VAL A 946 -9.68 67.49 -18.97
CA VAL A 946 -9.43 66.05 -18.80
C VAL A 946 -9.32 65.44 -20.18
N ASP A 947 -8.11 65.04 -20.54
CA ASP A 947 -7.84 64.27 -21.75
C ASP A 947 -7.59 62.81 -21.34
N ILE A 948 -8.19 61.84 -22.03
CA ILE A 948 -8.06 60.40 -21.77
C ILE A 948 -7.04 59.80 -22.73
N GLN A 949 -6.11 58.99 -22.23
CA GLN A 949 -5.07 58.33 -23.03
C GLN A 949 -5.38 56.85 -23.32
N GLY A 950 -6.12 56.19 -22.43
CA GLY A 950 -6.44 54.77 -22.55
C GLY A 950 -7.17 54.23 -21.33
N TYR A 951 -7.53 52.96 -21.40
CA TYR A 951 -8.35 52.27 -20.39
C TYR A 951 -7.68 50.98 -19.97
N PHE A 952 -7.77 50.64 -18.69
CA PHE A 952 -7.55 49.28 -18.25
C PHE A 952 -8.88 48.53 -18.25
N VAL A 953 -8.92 47.42 -18.99
CA VAL A 953 -10.10 46.59 -19.21
C VAL A 953 -9.95 45.22 -18.57
N THR A 954 -11.06 44.68 -18.07
CA THR A 954 -11.11 43.47 -17.25
C THR A 954 -11.44 42.21 -18.05
N ASP A 955 -11.77 42.34 -19.34
CA ASP A 955 -12.15 41.21 -20.20
C ASP A 955 -10.95 40.51 -20.87
N GLY A 956 -9.73 40.91 -20.47
CA GLY A 956 -8.48 40.33 -20.96
C GLY A 956 -8.11 40.73 -22.39
N SER A 957 -8.88 41.61 -23.04
CA SER A 957 -8.61 42.05 -24.41
C SER A 957 -7.46 43.06 -24.53
N GLY A 958 -7.01 43.64 -23.40
CA GLY A 958 -5.95 44.63 -23.37
C GLY A 958 -4.54 44.02 -23.32
N LEU A 959 -3.57 44.92 -23.28
CA LEU A 959 -2.14 44.64 -23.22
C LEU A 959 -1.67 44.48 -21.76
N ARG A 960 -0.69 43.60 -21.53
CA ARG A 960 -0.09 43.46 -20.20
C ARG A 960 1.12 44.36 -20.04
N TYR A 961 1.38 44.81 -18.82
CA TYR A 961 2.48 45.71 -18.47
C TYR A 961 3.75 44.94 -18.16
N PHE A 962 4.87 45.32 -18.76
CA PHE A 962 6.18 44.76 -18.52
C PHE A 962 7.04 45.86 -17.89
N PRO A 963 7.21 45.86 -16.56
CA PRO A 963 8.07 46.82 -15.90
C PRO A 963 9.52 46.59 -16.32
N ILE A 964 10.23 47.67 -16.59
CA ILE A 964 11.68 47.65 -16.82
C ILE A 964 12.35 48.61 -15.83
N ASP A 965 13.67 48.53 -15.75
CA ASP A 965 14.42 49.60 -15.10
C ASP A 965 14.25 50.89 -15.92
N PRO A 966 14.03 52.06 -15.31
CA PRO A 966 13.86 53.30 -16.05
C PRO A 966 15.06 53.57 -16.97
N VAL A 967 14.82 53.56 -18.28
CA VAL A 967 15.85 53.77 -19.31
C VAL A 967 15.58 55.05 -20.09
N ARG A 968 16.65 55.80 -20.39
CA ARG A 968 16.54 56.93 -21.32
C ARG A 968 16.58 56.40 -22.74
N THR A 969 15.52 56.63 -23.51
CA THR A 969 15.43 56.16 -24.90
C THR A 969 15.56 57.28 -25.92
N PHE A 970 15.32 58.53 -25.51
CA PHE A 970 15.51 59.69 -26.36
C PHE A 970 15.94 60.92 -25.58
N ASP A 971 16.86 61.68 -26.15
CA ASP A 971 17.31 62.97 -25.64
C ASP A 971 17.65 63.89 -26.80
N SER A 972 16.79 64.89 -27.03
CA SER A 972 16.95 65.81 -28.15
C SER A 972 18.11 66.80 -27.99
N ARG A 973 18.91 66.70 -26.91
CA ARG A 973 20.12 67.51 -26.71
C ARG A 973 21.37 66.84 -27.31
N VAL A 974 21.32 65.52 -27.54
CA VAL A 974 22.48 64.71 -27.92
C VAL A 974 22.16 63.73 -29.06
N GLY A 975 23.19 63.07 -29.58
CA GLY A 975 23.05 62.05 -30.62
C GLY A 975 22.60 62.56 -32.01
N PRO A 976 22.33 61.63 -32.94
CA PRO A 976 21.97 61.95 -34.34
C PRO A 976 20.65 62.72 -34.48
N GLU A 977 19.77 62.62 -33.49
CA GLU A 977 18.48 63.30 -33.47
C GLU A 977 18.51 64.60 -32.64
N ALA A 978 19.67 65.19 -32.38
CA ALA A 978 19.77 66.44 -31.63
C ALA A 978 18.99 67.60 -32.30
N GLY A 979 18.27 68.39 -31.51
CA GLY A 979 17.51 69.56 -31.96
C GLY A 979 16.27 69.85 -31.09
N ILE A 980 15.79 71.09 -31.18
CA ILE A 980 14.53 71.52 -30.54
C ILE A 980 13.35 70.78 -31.18
N VAL A 981 12.41 70.32 -30.35
CA VAL A 981 11.13 69.75 -30.79
C VAL A 981 10.11 70.88 -30.96
N SER A 982 9.63 71.08 -32.20
CA SER A 982 8.66 72.14 -32.56
C SER A 982 7.65 71.66 -33.63
N HIS A 983 7.01 72.56 -34.37
CA HIS A 983 6.15 72.22 -35.53
C HIS A 983 6.98 72.17 -36.82
N PRO A 984 6.85 71.12 -37.68
CA PRO A 984 5.97 69.94 -37.58
C PRO A 984 6.45 68.89 -36.58
N ALA A 985 5.56 67.95 -36.21
CA ALA A 985 5.85 66.91 -35.24
C ALA A 985 7.09 66.07 -35.61
N LYS A 986 7.86 65.69 -34.60
CA LYS A 986 9.09 64.90 -34.73
C LYS A 986 8.84 63.45 -34.34
N ALA A 987 8.96 62.54 -35.31
CA ALA A 987 8.99 61.11 -35.04
C ALA A 987 10.27 60.76 -34.26
N THR A 988 10.10 60.02 -33.17
CA THR A 988 11.12 59.75 -32.16
C THR A 988 11.20 58.24 -31.93
N VAL A 989 12.37 57.65 -32.19
CA VAL A 989 12.61 56.22 -31.92
C VAL A 989 12.83 56.01 -30.43
N ILE A 990 12.19 54.98 -29.87
CA ILE A 990 12.22 54.69 -28.42
C ILE A 990 12.60 53.23 -28.11
N SER A 991 13.06 52.46 -29.10
CA SER A 991 13.36 51.03 -28.93
C SER A 991 14.59 50.72 -28.08
N ASN A 992 15.53 51.66 -28.01
CA ASN A 992 16.88 51.43 -27.51
C ASN A 992 17.18 52.35 -26.33
N GLU A 993 18.02 51.89 -25.40
CA GLU A 993 18.60 52.75 -24.36
C GLU A 993 19.77 53.54 -24.96
N ILE A 994 19.85 54.83 -24.62
CA ILE A 994 20.94 55.71 -25.06
C ILE A 994 21.77 56.20 -23.88
N ASP A 995 23.09 56.34 -24.09
CA ASP A 995 24.01 56.93 -23.12
C ASP A 995 23.91 58.48 -23.08
N GLU A 996 24.70 59.10 -22.19
CA GLU A 996 24.76 60.57 -22.03
C GLU A 996 25.21 61.33 -23.29
N ASN A 997 25.80 60.63 -24.28
CA ASN A 997 26.23 61.19 -25.55
C ASN A 997 25.25 60.92 -26.70
N GLY A 998 24.18 60.15 -26.43
CA GLY A 998 23.18 59.73 -27.41
C GLY A 998 23.60 58.54 -28.27
N ASN A 999 24.61 57.76 -27.85
CA ASN A 999 24.93 56.48 -28.47
C ASN A 999 24.03 55.39 -27.90
N ILE A 1000 23.70 54.38 -28.71
CA ILE A 1000 22.92 53.24 -28.23
C ILE A 1000 23.79 52.44 -27.26
N TYR A 1001 23.33 52.40 -26.02
CA TYR A 1001 23.92 51.63 -24.93
C TYR A 1001 23.38 50.19 -24.94
N GLU A 1002 22.07 50.03 -25.10
CA GLU A 1002 21.40 48.74 -25.17
C GLU A 1002 20.31 48.74 -26.26
N TRP A 1003 20.28 47.66 -27.05
CA TRP A 1003 19.35 47.49 -28.16
C TRP A 1003 18.09 46.76 -27.72
N ASP A 1004 16.93 47.13 -28.30
CA ASP A 1004 15.65 46.43 -28.15
C ASP A 1004 15.14 46.33 -26.69
N VAL A 1005 15.47 47.32 -25.86
CA VAL A 1005 14.93 47.44 -24.48
C VAL A 1005 13.41 47.60 -24.49
N ILE A 1006 12.85 48.19 -25.56
CA ILE A 1006 11.41 48.17 -25.85
C ILE A 1006 11.18 47.26 -27.06
N PRO A 1007 10.65 46.04 -26.86
CA PRO A 1007 10.60 45.03 -27.90
C PRO A 1007 9.65 45.41 -29.02
N SER A 1008 9.93 44.92 -30.23
CA SER A 1008 9.10 45.15 -31.42
C SER A 1008 7.63 44.69 -31.30
N ASN A 1009 7.30 43.79 -30.36
CA ASN A 1009 5.92 43.40 -30.12
C ASN A 1009 5.15 44.37 -29.20
N ALA A 1010 5.83 45.33 -28.57
CA ALA A 1010 5.19 46.35 -27.74
C ALA A 1010 4.19 47.17 -28.55
N LYS A 1011 3.03 47.45 -27.97
CA LYS A 1011 1.93 48.22 -28.57
C LYS A 1011 1.63 49.51 -27.82
N ALA A 1012 2.15 49.65 -26.60
CA ALA A 1012 2.13 50.90 -25.85
C ALA A 1012 3.35 51.00 -24.91
N ILE A 1013 3.60 52.18 -24.35
CA ILE A 1013 4.65 52.41 -23.35
C ILE A 1013 4.11 53.20 -22.16
N ALA A 1014 4.71 52.99 -20.99
CA ALA A 1014 4.66 53.91 -19.85
C ALA A 1014 5.99 54.69 -19.83
N PHE A 1015 5.92 56.02 -19.85
CA PHE A 1015 7.12 56.86 -19.98
C PHE A 1015 6.97 58.16 -19.21
N ASN A 1016 8.10 58.81 -18.97
CA ASN A 1016 8.18 60.16 -18.46
C ASN A 1016 8.78 61.08 -19.54
N LEU A 1017 8.04 62.15 -19.88
CA LEU A 1017 8.49 63.17 -20.82
C LEU A 1017 8.97 64.38 -20.04
N THR A 1018 10.22 64.76 -20.25
CA THR A 1018 10.81 65.95 -19.63
C THR A 1018 11.08 67.01 -20.69
N GLU A 1019 10.55 68.20 -20.46
CA GLU A 1019 10.94 69.40 -21.20
C GLU A 1019 12.20 70.00 -20.59
N VAL A 1020 13.10 70.46 -21.47
CA VAL A 1020 14.36 71.10 -21.09
C VAL A 1020 14.59 72.38 -21.89
N ALA A 1021 14.88 73.46 -21.17
CA ALA A 1021 15.33 74.75 -21.73
C ALA A 1021 14.34 75.42 -22.71
N GLY A 1022 13.05 75.33 -22.45
CA GLY A 1022 12.02 76.12 -23.11
C GLY A 1022 12.23 77.63 -22.88
N THR A 1023 11.88 78.44 -23.88
CA THR A 1023 12.13 79.90 -23.86
C THR A 1023 10.87 80.75 -23.78
N THR A 1024 9.71 80.18 -24.07
CA THR A 1024 8.39 80.83 -24.03
C THR A 1024 7.34 79.85 -23.50
N ARG A 1025 6.19 80.36 -23.05
CA ARG A 1025 5.03 79.52 -22.69
C ARG A 1025 4.66 78.63 -23.87
N ASP A 1026 4.71 77.32 -23.66
CA ASP A 1026 4.39 76.34 -24.70
C ASP A 1026 4.09 74.98 -24.05
N HIS A 1027 3.84 73.95 -24.85
CA HIS A 1027 3.52 72.61 -24.37
C HIS A 1027 3.90 71.53 -25.38
N PHE A 1028 4.24 70.35 -24.88
CA PHE A 1028 4.37 69.18 -25.74
C PHE A 1028 3.08 68.37 -25.82
N ARG A 1029 2.86 67.80 -27.00
CA ARG A 1029 1.90 66.73 -27.26
C ARG A 1029 2.66 65.50 -27.70
N ALA A 1030 2.23 64.33 -27.22
CA ALA A 1030 2.75 63.04 -27.63
C ALA A 1030 1.60 62.18 -28.18
N PHE A 1031 1.85 61.48 -29.27
CA PHE A 1031 0.87 60.61 -29.94
C PHE A 1031 1.60 59.52 -30.77
N PRO A 1032 0.93 58.41 -31.12
CA PRO A 1032 1.52 57.39 -31.98
C PRO A 1032 1.98 57.98 -33.32
N THR A 1033 3.10 57.51 -33.85
CA THR A 1033 3.62 58.04 -35.12
C THR A 1033 2.68 57.66 -36.27
N GLY A 1034 2.42 58.61 -37.17
CA GLY A 1034 1.48 58.43 -38.28
C GLY A 1034 0.10 59.02 -38.03
N ASP A 1035 -0.24 59.35 -36.78
CA ASP A 1035 -1.51 60.01 -36.43
C ASP A 1035 -1.43 61.55 -36.53
N THR A 1036 -2.60 62.20 -36.53
CA THR A 1036 -2.69 63.66 -36.47
C THR A 1036 -2.45 64.17 -35.05
N PRO A 1037 -1.70 65.28 -34.84
CA PRO A 1037 -1.46 65.82 -33.51
C PRO A 1037 -2.79 66.07 -32.75
N PRO A 1038 -2.97 65.48 -31.54
CA PRO A 1038 -4.20 65.67 -30.77
C PRO A 1038 -4.29 67.11 -30.25
N GLN A 1039 -5.47 67.53 -29.78
CA GLN A 1039 -5.60 68.83 -29.10
C GLN A 1039 -5.12 68.82 -27.64
N ALA A 1040 -4.97 67.62 -27.05
CA ALA A 1040 -4.48 67.41 -25.70
C ALA A 1040 -2.98 67.78 -25.59
N SER A 1041 -2.63 68.62 -24.61
CA SER A 1041 -1.25 68.73 -24.14
C SER A 1041 -0.93 67.54 -23.26
N LEU A 1042 0.31 67.07 -23.31
CA LEU A 1042 0.83 66.11 -22.33
C LEU A 1042 1.54 66.84 -21.20
N ILE A 1043 2.44 67.78 -21.52
CA ILE A 1043 3.19 68.56 -20.53
C ILE A 1043 3.23 70.03 -20.92
N ASN A 1044 3.18 70.91 -19.93
CA ASN A 1044 3.07 72.36 -20.09
C ASN A 1044 4.11 73.08 -19.23
N TRP A 1045 4.64 74.19 -19.74
CA TRP A 1045 5.52 75.08 -18.99
C TRP A 1045 5.14 76.55 -19.21
N PRO A 1046 5.23 77.39 -18.16
CA PRO A 1046 4.64 78.73 -18.18
C PRO A 1046 5.55 79.78 -18.83
N SER A 1047 6.87 79.60 -18.80
CA SER A 1047 7.86 80.56 -19.30
C SER A 1047 9.26 79.94 -19.38
N ALA A 1048 10.26 80.73 -19.76
CA ALA A 1048 11.66 80.31 -19.70
C ALA A 1048 12.11 79.96 -18.27
N GLY A 1049 13.06 79.02 -18.17
CA GLY A 1049 13.73 78.67 -16.90
C GLY A 1049 13.06 77.57 -16.09
N HIS A 1050 11.98 76.96 -16.61
CA HIS A 1050 11.40 75.74 -16.05
C HIS A 1050 11.93 74.54 -16.83
N ASN A 1051 12.16 73.44 -16.13
CA ASN A 1051 12.29 72.11 -16.73
C ASN A 1051 11.20 71.28 -16.05
N ARG A 1052 10.15 70.90 -16.76
CA ARG A 1052 9.05 70.12 -16.17
C ARG A 1052 9.07 68.69 -16.68
N ALA A 1053 8.56 67.77 -15.88
CA ALA A 1053 8.35 66.37 -16.25
C ALA A 1053 6.89 65.97 -16.01
N ASN A 1054 6.33 65.16 -16.91
CA ASN A 1054 5.04 64.52 -16.74
C ASN A 1054 5.10 63.11 -17.35
N ALA A 1055 4.66 62.12 -16.58
CA ALA A 1055 4.56 60.75 -17.04
C ALA A 1055 3.26 60.52 -17.81
N SER A 1056 3.18 59.42 -18.57
CA SER A 1056 1.97 59.02 -19.30
C SER A 1056 2.07 57.58 -19.77
N MET A 1057 0.93 57.05 -20.22
CA MET A 1057 0.86 55.83 -21.03
C MET A 1057 0.31 56.18 -22.41
N LEU A 1058 0.90 55.62 -23.48
CA LEU A 1058 0.51 55.93 -24.86
C LEU A 1058 0.80 54.75 -25.79
N GLY A 1059 -0.05 54.55 -26.80
CA GLY A 1059 0.22 53.63 -27.90
C GLY A 1059 1.49 53.99 -28.68
N VAL A 1060 2.12 53.00 -29.31
CA VAL A 1060 3.31 53.20 -30.15
C VAL A 1060 3.08 52.65 -31.54
N ASP A 1061 3.71 53.25 -32.53
CA ASP A 1061 3.80 52.66 -33.87
C ASP A 1061 5.05 51.79 -33.95
N VAL A 1062 4.90 50.56 -34.45
CA VAL A 1062 6.02 49.62 -34.58
C VAL A 1062 6.38 49.55 -36.05
N THR A 1063 7.57 50.02 -36.37
CA THR A 1063 8.14 49.97 -37.73
C THR A 1063 9.34 49.02 -37.78
N PRO A 1064 9.79 48.58 -38.97
CA PRO A 1064 11.04 47.82 -39.10
C PRO A 1064 12.26 48.53 -38.50
N ASP A 1065 12.23 49.87 -38.38
CA ASP A 1065 13.31 50.67 -37.78
C ASP A 1065 13.12 50.86 -36.26
N GLY A 1066 12.13 50.20 -35.64
CA GLY A 1066 11.83 50.28 -34.21
C GLY A 1066 10.47 50.91 -33.86
N SER A 1067 10.16 50.88 -32.56
CA SER A 1067 9.02 51.51 -31.91
C SER A 1067 9.18 53.03 -31.88
N LYS A 1068 8.13 53.76 -32.29
CA LYS A 1068 8.17 55.22 -32.48
C LYS A 1068 6.96 55.94 -31.87
N ILE A 1069 7.22 57.11 -31.29
CA ILE A 1069 6.20 58.13 -30.92
C ILE A 1069 6.48 59.45 -31.62
N SER A 1070 5.47 60.30 -31.77
CA SER A 1070 5.64 61.65 -32.32
C SER A 1070 5.49 62.71 -31.23
N LEU A 1071 6.47 63.61 -31.15
CA LEU A 1071 6.46 64.76 -30.25
C LEU A 1071 6.18 66.04 -31.02
N PHE A 1072 5.30 66.88 -30.49
CA PHE A 1072 4.87 68.11 -31.15
C PHE A 1072 4.78 69.28 -30.17
N SER A 1073 5.33 70.44 -30.58
CA SER A 1073 5.13 71.72 -29.89
C SER A 1073 4.52 72.74 -30.87
N PRO A 1074 3.41 73.43 -30.53
CA PRO A 1074 2.81 74.42 -31.41
C PRO A 1074 3.54 75.78 -31.42
N GLY A 1075 4.32 76.09 -30.38
CA GLY A 1075 5.08 77.34 -30.26
C GLY A 1075 6.54 77.22 -30.70
N GLN A 1076 7.45 77.85 -29.95
CA GLN A 1076 8.90 77.84 -30.23
C GLN A 1076 9.56 76.50 -29.89
N GLY A 1077 8.89 75.63 -29.12
CA GLY A 1077 9.43 74.35 -28.71
C GLY A 1077 10.47 74.42 -27.59
N ALA A 1078 10.97 73.24 -27.24
CA ALA A 1078 12.03 73.04 -26.26
C ALA A 1078 12.83 71.76 -26.59
N HIS A 1079 13.87 71.45 -25.83
CA HIS A 1079 14.44 70.10 -25.86
C HIS A 1079 13.51 69.12 -25.14
N ALA A 1080 13.53 67.87 -25.56
CA ALA A 1080 12.70 66.81 -24.98
C ALA A 1080 13.57 65.60 -24.62
N VAL A 1081 13.28 65.02 -23.46
CA VAL A 1081 13.88 63.77 -22.96
C VAL A 1081 12.75 62.79 -22.68
N VAL A 1082 12.89 61.55 -23.17
CA VAL A 1082 11.95 60.45 -22.93
C VAL A 1082 12.66 59.37 -22.14
N ASP A 1083 12.20 59.17 -20.92
CA ASP A 1083 12.62 58.07 -20.06
C ASP A 1083 11.48 57.02 -20.01
N VAL A 1084 11.72 55.80 -20.48
CA VAL A 1084 10.70 54.73 -20.51
C VAL A 1084 10.78 53.89 -19.23
N LEU A 1085 9.61 53.61 -18.65
CA LEU A 1085 9.43 52.97 -17.34
C LEU A 1085 8.94 51.52 -17.47
N GLY A 1086 8.40 51.18 -18.64
CA GLY A 1086 7.82 49.89 -18.97
C GLY A 1086 7.10 49.95 -20.30
N TYR A 1087 6.80 48.78 -20.84
CA TYR A 1087 6.05 48.66 -22.09
C TYR A 1087 4.80 47.80 -21.90
N PHE A 1088 3.86 47.93 -22.83
CA PHE A 1088 2.67 47.11 -22.89
C PHE A 1088 2.66 46.30 -24.17
N SER A 1089 2.50 44.99 -24.05
CA SER A 1089 2.44 44.08 -25.18
C SER A 1089 1.25 43.14 -25.05
N ALA A 1090 0.79 42.62 -26.19
CA ALA A 1090 -0.21 41.57 -26.17
C ALA A 1090 0.34 40.37 -25.39
N PRO A 1091 -0.54 39.55 -24.80
CA PRO A 1091 -0.14 38.21 -24.39
C PRO A 1091 0.55 37.54 -25.60
N ILE A 1092 1.84 37.20 -25.49
CA ILE A 1092 2.48 36.32 -26.47
C ILE A 1092 1.65 35.01 -26.48
N GLY A 1093 1.19 34.60 -27.66
CA GLY A 1093 0.28 33.46 -27.84
C GLY A 1093 0.90 32.14 -27.43
#